data_AF-A0A6B2KY66-F1
#
_entry.id   AF-A0A6B2KY66-F1
#
_cell.length_a   1.000
_cell.length_b   1.000
_cell.length_c   1.000
_cell.angle_alpha   90.00
_cell.angle_beta   90.00
_cell.angle_gamma   90.00
#
_symmetry.space_group_name_H-M   'P 1'
#
loop_
_entity.id
_entity.type
_entity.pdbx_description
1 polymer ?
#
loop_
_entity_poly.entity_id
_entity_poly.type
_entity_poly.pdbx_seq_one_letter_code
_entity_poly.pdbx_strand_id
1 'polypeptide(L)'
;MNLRYDGTDTVLSIEKPEDEDYIKIFEENYYREFGFTMKNDKIIIESMTVVGLGKSPHIQKFIYNKSPKPPPVIKVHKCYFKPNDDEEGKFIDTNVYLLSDFGDGDKVVGPCIVIDPKYFMNIVVEPNCTAQLNKYGHLEIHLLKQFKKSSEISTDDVVKRSLFIHRFMSIAEQMGVALQRTSKSVNIKERLDFSCALFSHTGGLVANAPHLPVHLGAMQFAVKFQINSGIEWTPNDVILSNHPAAGGSHLPDFTVITPVFYDGPLEKPIIVDGREVDFKKPIFFVASRAHHADIGGITPGSMPPFSRLLVEEGAATKCLKITEGGQFRTDAVMEFLMAPGKIQTPFETQPTGSRKPDDNIADLKAQIAANKRGIDLVKDLIDAYSIDEVLSMMVAVQRAAEMAVRSKLIQIANERIKNNKPIHYTDYMDNGLKIKLQIHIDPNNGDSVFDFTGTSKETYSNVNSPKSVVSSAIIYSLRSMVDSDIPLNDGCMVPVKIIIPEGTFLSPSDEAAVVGGNVLTSQRITDIILAAFEAQANSQGCMNNFTFGGKGSPSYYETIAGGAGAGPHWNGQSAIQCHMTNTRITDPEILERRFPVKLLEFSIRTGSGGSGKYVGGNGVIRRVQFLKPITVSILSERRVLAPNGICGGENGKKGKNLLYQNFGKNNQKIINIGGKNTVNVDVGDVIEIRTPGGGGYGSIHEEVSESKAKPLPLETPKPATQAVPEVIKLLPIAPKPKEYKGWILFHPSQWQGTTKKHLSIWFSTILLSTFVSLIFSKVHPFK
;
A
#
# COMPACT_ATOMS: atom_id res chain seq x y z
N MET A 1 -8.57 6.50 -29.55
CA MET A 1 -9.03 5.14 -29.20
C MET A 1 -8.53 4.79 -27.82
N ASN A 2 -9.31 4.04 -27.05
CA ASN A 2 -8.89 3.57 -25.73
C ASN A 2 -8.48 2.10 -25.87
N LEU A 3 -7.19 1.83 -25.68
CA LEU A 3 -6.56 0.54 -25.96
C LEU A 3 -5.98 -0.06 -24.68
N ARG A 4 -6.01 -1.39 -24.58
CA ARG A 4 -5.38 -2.15 -23.48
C ARG A 4 -4.88 -3.51 -23.97
N TYR A 5 -3.94 -4.13 -23.26
CA TYR A 5 -3.60 -5.53 -23.51
C TYR A 5 -4.68 -6.47 -22.94
N ASP A 6 -4.83 -7.64 -23.55
CA ASP A 6 -5.77 -8.66 -23.10
C ASP A 6 -5.41 -9.18 -21.70
N GLY A 7 -6.43 -9.30 -20.85
CA GLY A 7 -6.28 -9.61 -19.43
C GLY A 7 -5.77 -8.46 -18.55
N THR A 8 -5.47 -7.27 -19.08
CA THR A 8 -5.21 -6.07 -18.26
C THR A 8 -6.44 -5.16 -18.23
N ASP A 9 -6.65 -4.38 -17.15
CA ASP A 9 -7.68 -3.33 -17.13
C ASP A 9 -7.08 -1.92 -17.30
N THR A 10 -5.82 -1.82 -17.74
CA THR A 10 -5.14 -0.53 -17.91
C THR A 10 -5.28 -0.06 -19.32
N VAL A 11 -5.98 1.06 -19.43
CA VAL A 11 -6.48 1.60 -20.69
C VAL A 11 -5.69 2.86 -20.99
N LEU A 12 -5.04 2.89 -22.14
CA LEU A 12 -4.37 4.08 -22.65
C LEU A 12 -5.22 4.71 -23.74
N SER A 13 -5.49 6.00 -23.57
CA SER A 13 -6.15 6.82 -24.59
C SER A 13 -5.12 7.26 -25.61
N ILE A 14 -5.25 6.78 -26.84
CA ILE A 14 -4.40 7.11 -27.98
C ILE A 14 -5.13 8.07 -28.89
N GLU A 15 -4.63 9.29 -29.03
CA GLU A 15 -5.10 10.23 -30.06
C GLU A 15 -4.86 9.63 -31.45
N LYS A 16 -5.69 10.01 -32.43
CA LYS A 16 -5.54 9.50 -33.81
C LYS A 16 -4.17 9.92 -34.37
N PRO A 17 -3.25 8.98 -34.65
CA PRO A 17 -1.97 9.33 -35.25
C PRO A 17 -2.14 9.62 -36.75
N GLU A 18 -1.19 10.37 -37.31
CA GLU A 18 -1.21 10.78 -38.72
C GLU A 18 -1.12 9.58 -39.69
N ASP A 19 -0.37 8.54 -39.31
CA ASP A 19 -0.19 7.29 -40.05
C ASP A 19 -1.24 6.22 -39.72
N GLU A 20 -2.21 6.54 -38.86
CA GLU A 20 -3.21 5.61 -38.30
C GLU A 20 -2.63 4.37 -37.60
N ASP A 21 -1.34 4.37 -37.24
CA ASP A 21 -0.71 3.28 -36.48
C ASP A 21 -0.95 3.45 -34.97
N TYR A 22 -2.18 3.12 -34.56
CA TYR A 22 -2.57 3.13 -33.15
C TYR A 22 -1.76 2.16 -32.30
N ILE A 23 -1.26 1.06 -32.87
CA ILE A 23 -0.54 0.01 -32.15
C ILE A 23 0.82 0.54 -31.74
N LYS A 24 1.58 1.13 -32.66
CA LYS A 24 2.90 1.70 -32.37
C LYS A 24 2.83 2.77 -31.29
N ILE A 25 1.91 3.74 -31.41
CA ILE A 25 1.75 4.80 -30.41
C ILE A 25 1.29 4.22 -29.07
N PHE A 26 0.42 3.21 -29.08
CA PHE A 26 0.02 2.50 -27.86
C PHE A 26 1.23 1.84 -27.21
N GLU A 27 2.04 1.08 -27.96
CA GLU A 27 3.22 0.40 -27.45
C GLU A 27 4.28 1.38 -26.94
N GLU A 28 4.52 2.51 -27.63
CA GLU A 28 5.42 3.58 -27.19
C GLU A 28 4.93 4.25 -25.90
N ASN A 29 3.64 4.59 -25.83
CA ASN A 29 3.05 5.17 -24.62
C ASN A 29 3.05 4.16 -23.47
N TYR A 30 2.76 2.89 -23.74
CA TYR A 30 2.79 1.82 -22.75
C TYR A 30 4.22 1.57 -22.26
N TYR A 31 5.21 1.54 -23.15
CA TYR A 31 6.62 1.45 -22.79
C TYR A 31 7.10 2.66 -21.99
N ARG A 32 6.67 3.88 -22.36
CA ARG A 32 7.01 5.09 -21.62
C ARG A 32 6.42 5.09 -20.21
N GLU A 33 5.17 4.65 -20.07
CA GLU A 33 4.46 4.65 -18.80
C GLU A 33 4.92 3.51 -17.87
N PHE A 34 5.22 2.34 -18.44
CA PHE A 34 5.45 1.10 -17.67
C PHE A 34 6.83 0.47 -17.87
N GLY A 35 7.65 0.93 -18.81
CA GLY A 35 9.02 0.44 -19.02
C GLY A 35 9.16 -0.89 -19.77
N PHE A 36 8.06 -1.46 -20.30
CA PHE A 36 8.06 -2.69 -21.11
C PHE A 36 6.85 -2.73 -22.06
N THR A 37 6.85 -3.64 -23.05
CA THR A 37 5.67 -3.96 -23.88
C THR A 37 5.35 -5.46 -23.84
N MET A 38 4.10 -5.82 -24.11
CA MET A 38 3.65 -7.21 -24.18
C MET A 38 3.52 -7.64 -25.64
N LYS A 39 4.65 -7.74 -26.36
CA LYS A 39 4.72 -7.94 -27.82
C LYS A 39 3.90 -9.11 -28.41
N ASN A 40 3.47 -10.06 -27.59
CA ASN A 40 2.70 -11.23 -28.01
C ASN A 40 1.26 -11.25 -27.47
N ASP A 41 0.87 -10.28 -26.64
CA ASP A 41 -0.47 -10.19 -26.08
C ASP A 41 -1.39 -9.47 -27.06
N LYS A 42 -2.66 -9.89 -27.13
CA LYS A 42 -3.66 -9.22 -27.96
C LYS A 42 -3.94 -7.81 -27.41
N ILE A 43 -4.07 -6.83 -28.29
CA ILE A 43 -4.54 -5.48 -27.92
C ILE A 43 -6.05 -5.42 -28.14
N ILE A 44 -6.78 -5.01 -27.10
CA ILE A 44 -8.24 -4.85 -27.10
C ILE A 44 -8.56 -3.37 -27.23
N ILE A 45 -9.44 -3.04 -28.18
CA ILE A 45 -10.13 -1.76 -28.22
C ILE A 45 -11.24 -1.82 -27.18
N GLU A 46 -11.04 -1.14 -26.06
CA GLU A 46 -12.04 -1.12 -24.99
C GLU A 46 -13.18 -0.15 -25.33
N SER A 47 -12.83 1.02 -25.85
CA SER A 47 -13.80 2.03 -26.27
C SER A 47 -13.20 3.01 -27.28
N MET A 48 -14.08 3.73 -27.98
CA MET A 48 -13.70 4.81 -28.88
C MET A 48 -14.32 6.11 -28.40
N THR A 49 -13.48 7.11 -28.10
CA THR A 49 -13.92 8.46 -27.73
C THR A 49 -13.76 9.39 -28.93
N VAL A 50 -14.82 10.12 -29.27
CA VAL A 50 -14.79 11.21 -30.25
C VAL A 50 -14.89 12.54 -29.52
N VAL A 51 -13.85 13.37 -29.61
CA VAL A 51 -13.83 14.69 -28.99
C VAL A 51 -14.21 15.75 -30.04
N GLY A 52 -15.38 16.36 -29.87
CA GLY A 52 -15.82 17.48 -30.69
C GLY A 52 -15.21 18.79 -30.21
N LEU A 53 -14.26 19.35 -30.97
CA LEU A 53 -13.66 20.65 -30.67
C LEU A 53 -14.39 21.76 -31.42
N GLY A 54 -15.13 22.58 -30.67
CA GLY A 54 -15.76 23.79 -31.20
C GLY A 54 -14.86 25.02 -30.99
N LYS A 55 -14.50 25.72 -32.06
CA LYS A 55 -13.78 26.99 -31.96
C LYS A 55 -14.80 28.12 -31.79
N SER A 56 -14.84 28.75 -30.61
CA SER A 56 -15.62 29.96 -30.39
C SER A 56 -14.84 31.18 -30.92
N PRO A 57 -15.34 31.91 -31.93
CA PRO A 57 -14.65 33.07 -32.49
C PRO A 57 -14.65 34.30 -31.54
N HIS A 58 -15.36 34.24 -30.42
CA HIS A 58 -15.60 35.39 -29.54
C HIS A 58 -14.71 35.44 -28.29
N ILE A 59 -13.82 34.46 -28.06
CA ILE A 59 -12.83 34.55 -27.00
C ILE A 59 -11.61 35.28 -27.56
N GLN A 60 -11.66 36.61 -27.55
CA GLN A 60 -10.49 37.43 -27.82
C GLN A 60 -9.60 37.49 -26.57
N LYS A 61 -8.31 37.22 -26.74
CA LYS A 61 -7.32 37.44 -25.67
C LYS A 61 -7.32 38.94 -25.37
N PHE A 62 -7.62 39.32 -24.13
CA PHE A 62 -7.53 40.71 -23.70
C PHE A 62 -6.06 41.14 -23.76
N ILE A 63 -5.77 42.22 -24.48
CA ILE A 63 -4.42 42.75 -24.63
C ILE A 63 -4.27 43.97 -23.73
N TYR A 64 -3.32 43.91 -22.80
CA TYR A 64 -2.92 45.08 -22.03
C TYR A 64 -2.14 46.04 -22.92
N ASN A 65 -2.51 47.31 -22.89
CA ASN A 65 -1.74 48.35 -23.56
C ASN A 65 -0.45 48.62 -22.78
N LYS A 66 0.59 49.07 -23.48
CA LYS A 66 1.77 49.63 -22.81
C LYS A 66 1.37 50.86 -22.01
N SER A 67 1.88 50.97 -20.79
CA SER A 67 1.67 52.16 -19.99
C SER A 67 2.56 53.28 -20.54
N PRO A 68 2.07 54.53 -20.61
CA PRO A 68 2.89 55.67 -21.02
C PRO A 68 3.95 56.05 -19.99
N LYS A 69 3.86 55.52 -18.77
CA LYS A 69 4.77 55.80 -17.65
C LYS A 69 4.96 54.53 -16.81
N PRO A 70 6.13 54.35 -16.17
CA PRO A 70 6.33 53.24 -15.25
C PRO A 70 5.33 53.30 -14.08
N PRO A 71 4.95 52.15 -13.49
CA PRO A 71 3.97 52.10 -12.41
C PRO A 71 4.48 52.90 -11.19
N PRO A 72 3.67 53.84 -10.66
CA PRO A 72 4.08 54.67 -9.54
C PRO A 72 4.06 53.88 -8.24
N VAL A 73 5.00 54.20 -7.34
CA VAL A 73 4.96 53.72 -5.96
C VAL A 73 3.82 54.44 -5.24
N ILE A 74 2.79 53.72 -4.83
CA ILE A 74 1.63 54.30 -4.13
C ILE A 74 1.87 54.43 -2.62
N LYS A 75 2.75 53.59 -2.06
CA LYS A 75 3.10 53.60 -0.64
C LYS A 75 4.42 52.89 -0.42
N VAL A 76 5.11 53.20 0.66
CA VAL A 76 6.26 52.43 1.16
C VAL A 76 5.90 51.89 2.54
N HIS A 77 6.15 50.61 2.76
CA HIS A 77 5.94 49.95 4.05
C HIS A 77 7.19 49.22 4.50
N LYS A 78 7.48 49.23 5.80
CA LYS A 78 8.52 48.36 6.37
C LYS A 78 7.99 46.94 6.46
N CYS A 79 8.51 46.06 5.62
CA CYS A 79 8.18 44.65 5.62
C CYS A 79 9.40 43.85 6.06
N TYR A 80 9.18 42.84 6.89
CA TYR A 80 10.23 41.94 7.32
C TYR A 80 10.48 40.91 6.22
N PHE A 81 11.70 40.86 5.70
CA PHE A 81 12.12 39.82 4.76
C PHE A 81 13.25 39.02 5.36
N LYS A 82 13.10 37.70 5.29
CA LYS A 82 14.12 36.73 5.65
C LYS A 82 14.50 35.99 4.36
N PRO A 83 15.60 36.39 3.67
CA PRO A 83 15.91 35.88 2.34
C PRO A 83 16.17 34.38 2.31
N ASN A 84 16.70 33.83 3.41
CA ASN A 84 16.96 32.41 3.66
C ASN A 84 16.84 32.12 5.15
N ASP A 85 16.64 30.86 5.55
CA ASP A 85 16.46 30.51 6.96
C ASP A 85 17.68 30.80 7.86
N ASP A 86 18.86 30.96 7.26
CA ASP A 86 20.13 31.18 7.95
C ASP A 86 20.58 32.66 7.97
N GLU A 87 19.85 33.56 7.32
CA GLU A 87 20.10 35.01 7.40
C GLU A 87 19.20 35.65 8.45
N GLU A 88 19.75 36.57 9.25
CA GLU A 88 18.96 37.40 10.14
C GLU A 88 18.02 38.28 9.29
N GLY A 89 16.73 37.97 9.35
CA GLY A 89 15.75 38.73 8.58
C GLY A 89 15.75 40.18 9.04
N LYS A 90 15.52 41.08 8.10
CA LYS A 90 15.59 42.52 8.33
C LYS A 90 14.33 43.19 7.81
N PHE A 91 13.94 44.28 8.47
CA PHE A 91 12.92 45.16 7.93
C PHE A 91 13.50 45.94 6.75
N ILE A 92 12.86 45.83 5.59
CA ILE A 92 13.22 46.54 4.37
C ILE A 92 12.06 47.47 3.98
N ASP A 93 12.39 48.69 3.61
CA ASP A 93 11.43 49.62 3.02
C ASP A 93 10.97 49.06 1.66
N THR A 94 9.69 48.74 1.57
CA THR A 94 9.10 47.92 0.51
C THR A 94 8.07 48.74 -0.22
N ASN A 95 8.32 48.97 -1.51
CA ASN A 95 7.43 49.73 -2.36
C ASN A 95 6.14 48.95 -2.60
N VAL A 96 5.02 49.66 -2.59
CA VAL A 96 3.70 49.12 -2.89
C VAL A 96 3.25 49.73 -4.21
N TYR A 97 2.79 48.89 -5.13
CA TYR A 97 2.26 49.26 -6.44
C TYR A 97 0.83 48.73 -6.59
N LEU A 98 0.01 49.38 -7.43
CA LEU A 98 -1.27 48.83 -7.86
C LEU A 98 -1.11 48.10 -9.17
N LEU A 99 -1.64 46.88 -9.29
CA LEU A 99 -1.59 46.10 -10.52
C LEU A 99 -2.28 46.81 -11.69
N SER A 100 -3.31 47.62 -11.40
CA SER A 100 -4.01 48.44 -12.39
C SER A 100 -3.13 49.51 -13.05
N ASP A 101 -2.01 49.87 -12.44
CA ASP A 101 -1.09 50.89 -12.95
C ASP A 101 0.00 50.31 -13.85
N PHE A 102 0.04 48.98 -14.01
CA PHE A 102 0.97 48.31 -14.92
C PHE A 102 0.38 48.24 -16.33
N GLY A 103 1.23 48.49 -17.33
CA GLY A 103 0.98 48.15 -18.72
C GLY A 103 1.90 47.04 -19.22
N ASP A 104 1.70 46.64 -20.48
CA ASP A 104 2.53 45.61 -21.13
C ASP A 104 4.02 45.98 -21.10
N GLY A 105 4.82 45.09 -20.52
CA GLY A 105 6.25 45.20 -20.40
C GLY A 105 6.75 45.92 -19.15
N ASP A 106 5.87 46.54 -18.36
CA ASP A 106 6.26 47.24 -17.13
C ASP A 106 6.86 46.27 -16.11
N LYS A 107 7.97 46.69 -15.52
CA LYS A 107 8.80 45.87 -14.66
C LYS A 107 9.13 46.60 -13.37
N VAL A 108 8.95 45.90 -12.25
CA VAL A 108 9.37 46.35 -10.91
C VAL A 108 10.36 45.36 -10.31
N VAL A 109 11.25 45.88 -9.46
CA VAL A 109 12.27 45.09 -8.77
C VAL A 109 11.84 44.90 -7.31
N GLY A 110 11.95 43.69 -6.80
CA GLY A 110 11.68 43.39 -5.39
C GLY A 110 12.82 43.87 -4.47
N PRO A 111 12.55 44.09 -3.17
CA PRO A 111 11.30 43.80 -2.48
C PRO A 111 10.19 44.82 -2.81
N CYS A 112 9.04 44.33 -3.23
CA CYS A 112 7.84 45.16 -3.42
C CYS A 112 6.55 44.35 -3.25
N ILE A 113 5.43 45.05 -3.06
CA ILE A 113 4.09 44.46 -3.01
C ILE A 113 3.29 45.01 -4.17
N VAL A 114 2.71 44.14 -4.98
CA VAL A 114 1.79 44.51 -6.07
C VAL A 114 0.38 44.12 -5.65
N ILE A 115 -0.50 45.10 -5.53
CA ILE A 115 -1.85 44.93 -5.01
C ILE A 115 -2.86 45.02 -6.17
N ASP A 116 -3.77 44.05 -6.24
CA ASP A 116 -4.97 44.16 -7.05
C ASP A 116 -6.20 44.34 -6.12
N PRO A 117 -6.71 45.57 -5.97
CA PRO A 117 -7.86 45.84 -5.11
C PRO A 117 -9.16 45.26 -5.67
N LYS A 118 -9.25 44.96 -6.97
CA LYS A 118 -10.45 44.43 -7.60
C LYS A 118 -10.69 42.97 -7.23
N TYR A 119 -9.62 42.21 -7.00
CA TYR A 119 -9.68 40.78 -6.66
C TYR A 119 -9.13 40.46 -5.26
N PHE A 120 -8.89 41.49 -4.43
CA PHE A 120 -8.34 41.35 -3.07
C PHE A 120 -7.03 40.52 -3.03
N MET A 121 -6.16 40.73 -4.02
CA MET A 121 -4.91 39.97 -4.16
C MET A 121 -3.71 40.86 -3.82
N ASN A 122 -2.78 40.32 -3.03
CA ASN A 122 -1.51 40.97 -2.70
C ASN A 122 -0.38 40.03 -3.13
N ILE A 123 0.41 40.45 -4.12
CA ILE A 123 1.56 39.70 -4.61
C ILE A 123 2.81 40.31 -3.97
N VAL A 124 3.50 39.52 -3.16
CA VAL A 124 4.80 39.92 -2.60
C VAL A 124 5.88 39.48 -3.58
N VAL A 125 6.63 40.45 -4.10
CA VAL A 125 7.80 40.22 -4.95
C VAL A 125 9.03 40.34 -4.06
N GLU A 126 9.66 39.21 -3.78
CA GLU A 126 10.76 39.12 -2.83
C GLU A 126 12.03 39.85 -3.30
N PRO A 127 12.97 40.17 -2.38
CA PRO A 127 14.30 40.62 -2.76
C PRO A 127 14.93 39.71 -3.83
N ASN A 128 15.71 40.29 -4.74
CA ASN A 128 16.32 39.57 -5.88
C ASN A 128 15.32 38.95 -6.88
N CYS A 129 14.03 39.31 -6.81
CA CYS A 129 13.06 39.00 -7.86
C CYS A 129 12.72 40.26 -8.66
N THR A 130 12.18 40.06 -9.86
CA THR A 130 11.49 41.11 -10.62
C THR A 130 10.13 40.63 -11.03
N ALA A 131 9.14 41.51 -11.00
CA ALA A 131 7.81 41.24 -11.52
C ALA A 131 7.60 42.06 -12.78
N GLN A 132 7.17 41.41 -13.86
CA GLN A 132 6.91 42.04 -15.15
C GLN A 132 5.53 41.67 -15.67
N LEU A 133 4.72 42.65 -16.05
CA LEU A 133 3.42 42.38 -16.67
C LEU A 133 3.62 42.11 -18.17
N ASN A 134 3.11 41.00 -18.67
CA ASN A 134 3.10 40.71 -20.10
C ASN A 134 1.83 41.24 -20.78
N LYS A 135 1.82 41.25 -22.12
CA LYS A 135 0.70 41.71 -22.94
C LYS A 135 -0.65 41.02 -22.70
N TYR A 136 -0.67 39.88 -22.02
CA TYR A 136 -1.88 39.13 -21.68
C TYR A 136 -2.37 39.38 -20.25
N GLY A 137 -1.68 40.26 -19.51
CA GLY A 137 -2.00 40.58 -18.11
C GLY A 137 -1.46 39.55 -17.12
N HIS A 138 -0.54 38.67 -17.51
CA HIS A 138 0.14 37.81 -16.54
C HIS A 138 1.29 38.59 -15.92
N LEU A 139 1.37 38.60 -14.59
CA LEU A 139 2.50 39.13 -13.86
C LEU A 139 3.53 38.00 -13.66
N GLU A 140 4.60 38.05 -14.45
CA GLU A 140 5.67 37.05 -14.43
C GLU A 140 6.75 37.45 -13.42
N ILE A 141 7.07 36.55 -12.49
CA ILE A 141 8.11 36.78 -11.48
C ILE A 141 9.39 36.03 -11.88
N HIS A 142 10.47 36.78 -12.07
CA HIS A 142 11.77 36.29 -12.52
C HIS A 142 12.82 36.46 -11.42
N LEU A 143 13.62 35.42 -11.18
CA LEU A 143 14.76 35.46 -10.26
C LEU A 143 15.95 36.17 -10.91
N LEU A 144 16.53 37.19 -10.26
CA LEU A 144 17.67 37.98 -10.77
C LEU A 144 19.02 37.24 -10.68
N LYS A 145 19.13 36.19 -9.86
CA LYS A 145 20.29 35.29 -9.80
C LYS A 145 19.79 33.86 -9.54
N GLN A 146 20.30 32.88 -10.30
CA GLN A 146 20.31 31.50 -9.84
C GLN A 146 21.13 31.45 -8.56
N PHE A 147 20.54 31.00 -7.46
CA PHE A 147 21.30 30.73 -6.25
C PHE A 147 22.40 29.71 -6.60
N LYS A 148 23.66 30.11 -6.49
CA LYS A 148 24.73 29.13 -6.28
C LYS A 148 24.39 28.48 -4.94
N LYS A 149 24.15 27.15 -4.93
CA LYS A 149 24.05 26.34 -3.70
C LYS A 149 25.27 26.70 -2.83
N SER A 150 25.08 27.55 -1.82
CA SER A 150 26.10 27.81 -0.82
C SER A 150 26.12 26.61 0.10
N SER A 151 27.22 25.86 0.00
CA SER A 151 27.59 24.80 0.92
C SER A 151 27.98 25.43 2.25
N GLU A 152 27.04 25.61 3.16
CA GLU A 152 27.37 25.74 4.59
C GLU A 152 26.21 25.18 5.43
N ILE A 153 26.56 24.14 6.18
CA ILE A 153 25.65 23.29 6.96
C ILE A 153 25.55 23.86 8.36
N SER A 154 24.34 24.22 8.78
CA SER A 154 23.87 24.15 10.16
C SER A 154 22.44 24.69 10.17
N THR A 155 21.51 24.02 10.85
CA THR A 155 20.04 24.26 10.91
C THR A 155 19.15 23.80 9.73
N ASP A 156 19.70 23.62 8.54
CA ASP A 156 19.00 23.13 7.32
C ASP A 156 18.74 21.60 7.29
N ASP A 157 19.35 20.84 8.21
CA ASP A 157 19.35 19.37 8.20
C ASP A 157 18.03 18.71 8.59
N VAL A 158 17.18 19.37 9.39
CA VAL A 158 15.90 18.78 9.83
C VAL A 158 14.87 18.80 8.69
N VAL A 159 14.77 19.94 8.00
CA VAL A 159 13.88 20.12 6.86
C VAL A 159 14.36 19.27 5.69
N LYS A 160 15.66 19.29 5.37
CA LYS A 160 16.25 18.41 4.36
C LYS A 160 16.02 16.94 4.67
N ARG A 161 16.27 16.50 5.91
CA ARG A 161 16.00 15.11 6.30
C ARG A 161 14.53 14.75 6.13
N SER A 162 13.60 15.59 6.57
CA SER A 162 12.16 15.38 6.35
C SER A 162 11.81 15.29 4.86
N LEU A 163 12.36 16.17 4.02
CA LEU A 163 12.19 16.13 2.58
C LEU A 163 12.69 14.79 2.00
N PHE A 164 13.88 14.34 2.38
CA PHE A 164 14.44 13.07 1.91
C PHE A 164 13.63 11.85 2.38
N ILE A 165 13.09 11.87 3.60
CA ILE A 165 12.15 10.84 4.08
C ILE A 165 10.98 10.71 3.10
N HIS A 166 10.32 11.82 2.78
CA HIS A 166 9.18 11.81 1.86
C HIS A 166 9.59 11.45 0.42
N ARG A 167 10.78 11.88 -0.05
CA ARG A 167 11.29 11.51 -1.38
C ARG A 167 11.56 10.01 -1.50
N PHE A 168 12.24 9.41 -0.53
CA PHE A 168 12.50 7.97 -0.52
C PHE A 168 11.21 7.15 -0.40
N MET A 169 10.27 7.58 0.45
CA MET A 169 8.95 6.95 0.53
C MET A 169 8.18 7.06 -0.78
N SER A 170 8.20 8.24 -1.43
CA SER A 170 7.50 8.47 -2.69
C SER A 170 8.02 7.55 -3.80
N ILE A 171 9.31 7.20 -3.82
CA ILE A 171 9.86 6.20 -4.74
C ILE A 171 9.13 4.87 -4.57
N ALA A 172 9.07 4.35 -3.35
CA ALA A 172 8.43 3.07 -3.07
C ALA A 172 6.92 3.10 -3.35
N GLU A 173 6.23 4.20 -3.04
CA GLU A 173 4.80 4.36 -3.31
C GLU A 173 4.49 4.40 -4.81
N GLN A 174 5.29 5.13 -5.59
CA GLN A 174 5.11 5.21 -7.04
C GLN A 174 5.41 3.86 -7.73
N MET A 175 6.40 3.10 -7.24
CA MET A 175 6.59 1.71 -7.65
C MET A 175 5.33 0.89 -7.39
N GLY A 176 4.73 1.03 -6.21
CA GLY A 176 3.50 0.32 -5.83
C GLY A 176 2.30 0.66 -6.71
N VAL A 177 2.11 1.95 -7.05
CA VAL A 177 1.07 2.39 -7.99
C VAL A 177 1.29 1.79 -9.39
N ALA A 178 2.54 1.75 -9.87
CA ALA A 178 2.88 1.15 -11.14
C ALA A 178 2.57 -0.36 -11.15
N LEU A 179 2.94 -1.08 -10.07
CA LEU A 179 2.65 -2.50 -9.91
C LEU A 179 1.15 -2.77 -9.92
N GLN A 180 0.38 -2.05 -9.08
CA GLN A 180 -1.07 -2.21 -9.00
C GLN A 180 -1.77 -2.02 -10.35
N ARG A 181 -1.33 -1.04 -11.14
CA ARG A 181 -1.94 -0.75 -12.45
C ARG A 181 -1.58 -1.79 -13.51
N THR A 182 -0.40 -2.39 -13.45
CA THR A 182 0.10 -3.27 -14.52
C THR A 182 -0.17 -4.76 -14.28
N SER A 183 -0.45 -5.16 -13.05
CA SER A 183 -0.74 -6.56 -12.70
C SER A 183 -2.08 -7.07 -13.24
N LYS A 184 -2.12 -8.38 -13.53
CA LYS A 184 -3.32 -9.10 -13.99
C LYS A 184 -4.10 -9.70 -12.82
N SER A 185 -3.43 -10.12 -11.74
CA SER A 185 -4.10 -10.81 -10.62
C SER A 185 -4.95 -9.90 -9.73
N VAL A 186 -6.09 -10.44 -9.26
CA VAL A 186 -6.98 -9.80 -8.27
C VAL A 186 -6.22 -9.49 -6.97
N ASN A 187 -5.29 -10.35 -6.58
CA ASN A 187 -4.54 -10.23 -5.34
C ASN A 187 -3.67 -8.96 -5.32
N ILE A 188 -2.94 -8.70 -6.40
CA ILE A 188 -2.09 -7.52 -6.46
C ILE A 188 -2.96 -6.27 -6.70
N LYS A 189 -3.91 -6.35 -7.65
CA LYS A 189 -4.65 -5.18 -8.12
C LYS A 189 -5.72 -4.67 -7.15
N GLU A 190 -6.55 -5.58 -6.65
CA GLU A 190 -7.72 -5.25 -5.80
C GLU A 190 -7.35 -5.33 -4.33
N ARG A 191 -6.66 -6.41 -3.93
CA ARG A 191 -6.35 -6.69 -2.52
C ARG A 191 -5.09 -5.97 -2.03
N LEU A 192 -4.26 -5.45 -2.93
CA LEU A 192 -2.98 -4.79 -2.63
C LEU A 192 -2.01 -5.72 -1.87
N ASP A 193 -1.98 -6.99 -2.25
CA ASP A 193 -1.12 -8.01 -1.64
C ASP A 193 0.29 -7.97 -2.25
N PHE A 194 0.98 -6.84 -2.04
CA PHE A 194 2.34 -6.60 -2.51
C PHE A 194 3.05 -5.55 -1.65
N SER A 195 4.38 -5.44 -1.74
CA SER A 195 5.15 -4.31 -1.22
C SER A 195 6.24 -3.92 -2.20
N CYS A 196 6.56 -2.63 -2.26
CA CYS A 196 7.70 -2.09 -2.99
C CYS A 196 8.63 -1.39 -2.00
N ALA A 197 9.94 -1.48 -2.23
CA ALA A 197 10.95 -0.93 -1.33
C ALA A 197 12.26 -0.58 -2.04
N LEU A 198 12.94 0.40 -1.46
CA LEU A 198 14.29 0.85 -1.80
C LEU A 198 15.26 0.36 -0.73
N PHE A 199 16.41 -0.15 -1.17
CA PHE A 199 17.46 -0.71 -0.32
C PHE A 199 18.80 -0.07 -0.65
N SER A 200 19.65 0.09 0.37
CA SER A 200 21.00 0.62 0.22
C SER A 200 21.92 -0.34 -0.55
N HIS A 201 23.12 0.11 -0.89
CA HIS A 201 24.18 -0.74 -1.45
C HIS A 201 24.56 -1.95 -0.57
N THR A 202 24.25 -1.93 0.74
CA THR A 202 24.44 -3.06 1.66
C THR A 202 23.20 -3.95 1.82
N GLY A 203 22.10 -3.62 1.13
CA GLY A 203 20.82 -4.32 1.22
C GLY A 203 19.98 -3.96 2.45
N GLY A 204 20.36 -2.94 3.22
CA GLY A 204 19.53 -2.41 4.30
C GLY A 204 18.30 -1.69 3.75
N LEU A 205 17.12 -1.91 4.35
CA LEU A 205 15.91 -1.20 3.98
C LEU A 205 16.08 0.32 4.20
N VAL A 206 15.85 1.10 3.15
CA VAL A 206 15.90 2.58 3.18
C VAL A 206 14.50 3.15 3.32
N ALA A 207 13.60 2.72 2.44
CA ALA A 207 12.20 3.11 2.45
C ALA A 207 11.32 2.02 1.89
N ASN A 208 10.08 1.99 2.35
CA ASN A 208 9.05 1.03 1.98
C ASN A 208 7.71 1.77 1.86
N ALA A 209 6.90 1.35 0.90
CA ALA A 209 5.51 1.78 0.85
C ALA A 209 4.66 0.93 1.82
N PRO A 210 3.78 1.56 2.63
CA PRO A 210 3.10 0.92 3.77
C PRO A 210 1.96 -0.01 3.34
N HIS A 211 2.29 -1.05 2.58
CA HIS A 211 1.36 -2.06 2.10
C HIS A 211 1.25 -3.21 3.11
N LEU A 212 2.24 -4.10 3.18
CA LEU A 212 2.18 -5.28 4.06
C LEU A 212 3.32 -5.34 5.08
N PRO A 213 2.99 -5.31 6.39
CA PRO A 213 4.02 -5.33 7.42
C PRO A 213 4.93 -6.57 7.45
N VAL A 214 4.44 -7.72 7.01
CA VAL A 214 5.25 -8.94 6.99
C VAL A 214 6.38 -8.88 5.93
N HIS A 215 6.27 -8.00 4.93
CA HIS A 215 7.31 -7.82 3.90
C HIS A 215 8.50 -6.98 4.40
N LEU A 216 8.28 -6.14 5.41
CA LEU A 216 9.21 -5.09 5.85
C LEU A 216 10.58 -5.64 6.21
N GLY A 217 10.61 -6.52 7.21
CA GLY A 217 11.84 -7.17 7.66
C GLY A 217 12.27 -8.27 6.71
N ALA A 218 11.36 -8.91 5.96
CA ALA A 218 11.72 -10.07 5.16
C ALA A 218 12.39 -9.74 3.82
N MET A 219 11.99 -8.66 3.15
CA MET A 219 12.58 -8.29 1.85
C MET A 219 14.06 -7.92 1.97
N GLN A 220 14.49 -7.29 3.07
CA GLN A 220 15.91 -6.99 3.27
C GLN A 220 16.78 -8.25 3.40
N PHE A 221 16.25 -9.33 3.99
CA PHE A 221 16.98 -10.61 4.01
C PHE A 221 17.15 -11.15 2.60
N ALA A 222 16.13 -11.00 1.74
CA ALA A 222 16.23 -11.44 0.35
C ALA A 222 17.29 -10.65 -0.42
N VAL A 223 17.30 -9.32 -0.30
CA VAL A 223 18.31 -8.46 -0.95
C VAL A 223 19.71 -8.76 -0.42
N LYS A 224 19.90 -8.80 0.91
CA LYS A 224 21.19 -9.15 1.54
C LYS A 224 21.67 -10.54 1.13
N PHE A 225 20.77 -11.52 1.01
CA PHE A 225 21.12 -12.86 0.52
C PHE A 225 21.67 -12.80 -0.91
N GLN A 226 21.02 -12.08 -1.82
CA GLN A 226 21.51 -11.98 -3.20
C GLN A 226 22.84 -11.23 -3.28
N ILE A 227 23.03 -10.16 -2.51
CA ILE A 227 24.33 -9.44 -2.43
C ILE A 227 25.44 -10.38 -1.97
N ASN A 228 25.17 -11.25 -1.00
CA ASN A 228 26.14 -12.19 -0.44
C ASN A 228 26.28 -13.51 -1.21
N SER A 229 25.47 -13.73 -2.24
CA SER A 229 25.45 -14.98 -3.02
C SER A 229 26.64 -15.14 -3.98
N GLY A 230 27.43 -14.08 -4.18
CA GLY A 230 28.56 -14.06 -5.11
C GLY A 230 28.17 -13.83 -6.57
N ILE A 231 26.91 -13.49 -6.86
CA ILE A 231 26.45 -13.15 -8.21
C ILE A 231 27.06 -11.83 -8.66
N GLU A 232 27.56 -11.81 -9.89
CA GLU A 232 27.94 -10.57 -10.57
C GLU A 232 26.70 -9.86 -11.09
N TRP A 233 26.48 -8.65 -10.61
CA TRP A 233 25.37 -7.80 -11.03
C TRP A 233 25.76 -7.00 -12.25
N THR A 234 24.91 -7.02 -13.28
CA THR A 234 25.01 -6.10 -14.42
C THR A 234 23.77 -5.22 -14.51
N PRO A 235 23.85 -4.04 -15.17
CA PRO A 235 22.68 -3.20 -15.40
C PRO A 235 21.56 -3.98 -16.09
N ASN A 236 20.32 -3.78 -15.63
CA ASN A 236 19.10 -4.47 -16.09
C ASN A 236 18.97 -5.95 -15.72
N ASP A 237 19.86 -6.49 -14.89
CA ASP A 237 19.66 -7.80 -14.30
C ASP A 237 18.51 -7.79 -13.30
N VAL A 238 17.67 -8.82 -13.35
CA VAL A 238 16.56 -9.00 -12.44
C VAL A 238 16.62 -10.41 -11.88
N ILE A 239 16.64 -10.49 -10.55
CA ILE A 239 16.61 -11.74 -9.81
C ILE A 239 15.23 -11.96 -9.20
N LEU A 240 14.71 -13.16 -9.36
CA LEU A 240 13.56 -13.70 -8.65
C LEU A 240 14.02 -14.57 -7.48
N SER A 241 13.43 -14.36 -6.31
CA SER A 241 13.57 -15.22 -5.13
C SER A 241 12.27 -15.29 -4.33
N ASN A 242 11.97 -16.47 -3.81
CA ASN A 242 10.86 -16.70 -2.88
C ASN A 242 11.17 -17.79 -1.83
N HIS A 243 12.32 -18.44 -1.91
CA HIS A 243 12.67 -19.50 -0.97
C HIS A 243 12.89 -18.93 0.45
N PRO A 244 12.38 -19.59 1.51
CA PRO A 244 12.52 -19.17 2.91
C PRO A 244 13.96 -18.84 3.35
N ALA A 245 14.89 -19.75 3.03
CA ALA A 245 16.32 -19.58 3.27
C ALA A 245 16.95 -18.34 2.60
N ALA A 246 16.33 -17.83 1.54
CA ALA A 246 16.76 -16.64 0.80
C ALA A 246 15.85 -15.43 1.06
N GLY A 247 15.27 -15.34 2.26
CA GLY A 247 14.46 -14.19 2.70
C GLY A 247 12.99 -14.23 2.25
N GLY A 248 12.52 -15.32 1.65
CA GLY A 248 11.10 -15.54 1.39
C GLY A 248 10.25 -15.60 2.67
N SER A 249 9.03 -15.07 2.61
CA SER A 249 8.02 -15.14 3.69
C SER A 249 7.26 -16.46 3.63
N HIS A 250 6.72 -16.76 2.45
CA HIS A 250 6.17 -18.05 2.02
C HIS A 250 6.35 -18.14 0.50
N LEU A 251 6.04 -19.29 -0.12
CA LEU A 251 6.31 -19.46 -1.55
C LEU A 251 5.50 -18.55 -2.49
N PRO A 252 4.21 -18.27 -2.26
CA PRO A 252 3.43 -17.39 -3.15
C PRO A 252 3.97 -15.96 -3.28
N ASP A 253 4.78 -15.49 -2.32
CA ASP A 253 5.36 -14.15 -2.36
C ASP A 253 6.67 -14.14 -3.16
N PHE A 254 6.58 -13.74 -4.42
CA PHE A 254 7.74 -13.60 -5.30
C PHE A 254 8.42 -12.26 -5.08
N THR A 255 9.70 -12.28 -4.74
CA THR A 255 10.54 -11.08 -4.61
C THR A 255 11.36 -10.88 -5.88
N VAL A 256 11.11 -9.78 -6.57
CA VAL A 256 11.82 -9.36 -7.78
C VAL A 256 12.79 -8.24 -7.40
N ILE A 257 14.08 -8.47 -7.57
CA ILE A 257 15.17 -7.60 -7.11
C ILE A 257 15.96 -7.09 -8.32
N THR A 258 16.18 -5.78 -8.38
CA THR A 258 16.90 -5.13 -9.50
C THR A 258 17.95 -4.16 -8.95
N PRO A 259 19.20 -4.21 -9.43
CA PRO A 259 20.27 -3.32 -9.01
C PRO A 259 20.11 -1.93 -9.63
N VAL A 260 20.52 -0.90 -8.89
CA VAL A 260 20.65 0.48 -9.37
C VAL A 260 22.13 0.82 -9.49
N PHE A 261 22.58 1.17 -10.69
CA PHE A 261 23.94 1.61 -10.95
C PHE A 261 24.00 3.13 -11.14
N TYR A 262 25.14 3.72 -10.76
CA TYR A 262 25.48 5.11 -11.05
C TYR A 262 26.49 5.14 -12.19
N ASP A 263 26.18 5.91 -13.23
CA ASP A 263 26.95 6.08 -14.46
C ASP A 263 27.54 7.50 -14.60
N GLY A 264 27.30 8.37 -13.62
CA GLY A 264 27.80 9.74 -13.61
C GLY A 264 29.29 9.85 -13.26
N PRO A 265 29.93 10.99 -13.56
CA PRO A 265 31.32 11.24 -13.18
C PRO A 265 31.47 11.30 -11.65
N LEU A 266 32.63 10.86 -11.16
CA LEU A 266 33.04 10.95 -9.76
C LEU A 266 34.22 11.91 -9.64
N GLU A 267 34.02 13.04 -8.95
CA GLU A 267 35.10 14.01 -8.70
C GLU A 267 36.01 13.57 -7.55
N LYS A 268 35.46 12.82 -6.59
CA LYS A 268 36.14 12.32 -5.38
C LYS A 268 35.55 10.97 -4.94
N PRO A 269 36.31 10.16 -4.19
CA PRO A 269 35.74 9.02 -3.47
C PRO A 269 34.63 9.47 -2.51
N ILE A 270 33.53 8.72 -2.45
CA ILE A 270 32.42 8.97 -1.53
C ILE A 270 32.46 7.93 -0.43
N ILE A 271 32.41 8.40 0.82
CA ILE A 271 32.47 7.55 2.02
C ILE A 271 31.11 7.59 2.73
N VAL A 272 30.51 6.42 2.92
CA VAL A 272 29.23 6.22 3.60
C VAL A 272 29.46 5.25 4.76
N ASP A 273 29.07 5.64 5.97
CA ASP A 273 29.30 4.87 7.21
C ASP A 273 30.74 4.36 7.38
N GLY A 274 31.71 5.23 7.05
CA GLY A 274 33.15 4.93 7.17
C GLY A 274 33.69 3.96 6.13
N ARG A 275 32.94 3.67 5.05
CA ARG A 275 33.37 2.82 3.93
C ARG A 275 33.29 3.57 2.61
N GLU A 276 34.31 3.43 1.77
CA GLU A 276 34.26 3.93 0.40
C GLU A 276 33.23 3.14 -0.42
N VAL A 277 32.39 3.86 -1.16
CA VAL A 277 31.37 3.27 -2.04
C VAL A 277 32.04 2.79 -3.33
N ASP A 278 31.94 1.50 -3.61
CA ASP A 278 32.41 0.90 -4.86
C ASP A 278 31.38 1.13 -5.98
N PHE A 279 31.60 2.15 -6.80
CA PHE A 279 30.72 2.50 -7.92
C PHE A 279 30.77 1.51 -9.10
N LYS A 280 31.62 0.47 -9.04
CA LYS A 280 31.52 -0.68 -9.95
C LYS A 280 30.40 -1.63 -9.54
N LYS A 281 29.86 -1.48 -8.34
CA LYS A 281 28.76 -2.26 -7.78
C LYS A 281 27.48 -1.42 -7.72
N PRO A 282 26.31 -2.06 -7.54
CA PRO A 282 25.05 -1.34 -7.35
C PRO A 282 25.11 -0.39 -6.15
N ILE A 283 24.66 0.86 -6.33
CA ILE A 283 24.59 1.88 -5.28
C ILE A 283 23.30 1.81 -4.46
N PHE A 284 22.25 1.24 -5.06
CA PHE A 284 20.98 0.90 -4.41
C PHE A 284 20.46 -0.39 -5.03
N PHE A 285 19.45 -0.97 -4.39
CA PHE A 285 18.60 -1.99 -4.98
C PHE A 285 17.14 -1.54 -4.84
N VAL A 286 16.34 -1.82 -5.85
CA VAL A 286 14.89 -1.73 -5.77
C VAL A 286 14.32 -3.14 -5.77
N ALA A 287 13.30 -3.38 -4.97
CA ALA A 287 12.60 -4.66 -5.00
C ALA A 287 11.10 -4.49 -4.83
N SER A 288 10.38 -5.40 -5.47
CA SER A 288 8.95 -5.59 -5.30
C SER A 288 8.71 -7.03 -4.86
N ARG A 289 7.82 -7.21 -3.88
CA ARG A 289 7.33 -8.52 -3.44
C ARG A 289 5.83 -8.56 -3.68
N ALA A 290 5.33 -9.54 -4.40
CA ALA A 290 3.92 -9.64 -4.74
C ALA A 290 3.41 -11.07 -4.55
N HIS A 291 2.15 -11.19 -4.12
CA HIS A 291 1.52 -12.47 -3.90
C HIS A 291 0.91 -13.02 -5.19
N HIS A 292 1.45 -14.13 -5.68
CA HIS A 292 0.92 -14.84 -6.84
C HIS A 292 -0.15 -15.85 -6.41
N ALA A 293 -1.35 -15.75 -6.98
CA ALA A 293 -2.51 -16.52 -6.53
C ALA A 293 -2.36 -18.04 -6.66
N ASP A 294 -1.58 -18.54 -7.63
CA ASP A 294 -1.29 -19.97 -7.77
C ASP A 294 0.08 -20.14 -8.43
N ILE A 295 0.98 -20.82 -7.75
CA ILE A 295 2.34 -21.15 -8.20
C ILE A 295 2.57 -22.67 -8.16
N GLY A 296 1.48 -23.45 -8.16
CA GLY A 296 1.50 -24.90 -8.04
C GLY A 296 1.31 -25.38 -6.60
N GLY A 297 1.80 -26.59 -6.33
CA GLY A 297 1.63 -27.27 -5.05
C GLY A 297 0.43 -28.24 -5.04
N ILE A 298 0.09 -28.77 -3.87
CA ILE A 298 -0.91 -29.85 -3.73
C ILE A 298 -2.37 -29.37 -3.74
N THR A 299 -2.63 -28.08 -3.50
CA THR A 299 -3.98 -27.50 -3.56
C THR A 299 -4.00 -26.23 -4.43
N PRO A 300 -5.14 -25.89 -5.05
CA PRO A 300 -5.34 -24.59 -5.69
C PRO A 300 -5.15 -23.43 -4.71
N GLY A 301 -4.66 -22.30 -5.20
CA GLY A 301 -4.49 -21.07 -4.40
C GLY A 301 -3.17 -21.00 -3.61
N SER A 302 -2.29 -22.00 -3.77
CA SER A 302 -0.96 -22.11 -3.13
C SER A 302 -0.94 -21.86 -1.60
N MET A 303 -2.04 -22.20 -0.94
CA MET A 303 -2.22 -22.17 0.52
C MET A 303 -2.65 -23.54 1.06
N PRO A 304 -1.88 -24.62 0.82
CA PRO A 304 -2.25 -25.96 1.26
C PRO A 304 -2.31 -26.03 2.79
N PRO A 305 -3.46 -26.36 3.40
CA PRO A 305 -3.59 -26.34 4.85
C PRO A 305 -2.86 -27.48 5.56
N PHE A 306 -2.36 -28.46 4.80
CA PHE A 306 -1.73 -29.69 5.29
C PHE A 306 -0.35 -29.97 4.69
N SER A 307 0.27 -28.99 4.04
CA SER A 307 1.66 -29.14 3.58
C SER A 307 2.58 -29.46 4.76
N ARG A 308 3.58 -30.29 4.48
CA ARG A 308 4.61 -30.75 5.41
C ARG A 308 5.99 -30.47 4.82
N LEU A 309 6.12 -30.68 3.52
CA LEU A 309 7.32 -30.38 2.74
C LEU A 309 7.09 -29.10 1.91
N LEU A 310 8.15 -28.31 1.72
CA LEU A 310 8.12 -27.06 0.97
C LEU A 310 7.63 -27.26 -0.47
N VAL A 311 8.01 -28.37 -1.11
CA VAL A 311 7.58 -28.72 -2.48
C VAL A 311 6.06 -28.87 -2.62
N GLU A 312 5.35 -29.20 -1.53
CA GLU A 312 3.88 -29.29 -1.54
C GLU A 312 3.23 -27.90 -1.67
N GLU A 313 3.97 -26.81 -1.44
CA GLU A 313 3.49 -25.43 -1.45
C GLU A 313 3.65 -24.72 -2.79
N GLY A 314 4.45 -25.28 -3.72
CA GLY A 314 4.63 -24.76 -5.08
C GLY A 314 6.08 -24.49 -5.47
N ALA A 315 6.27 -23.66 -6.48
CA ALA A 315 7.59 -23.35 -7.04
C ALA A 315 8.45 -22.55 -6.05
N ALA A 316 9.70 -22.96 -5.83
CA ALA A 316 10.63 -22.31 -4.91
C ALA A 316 12.00 -22.10 -5.56
N THR A 317 12.57 -20.91 -5.41
CA THR A 317 13.93 -20.59 -5.86
C THR A 317 14.63 -19.66 -4.88
N LYS A 318 15.89 -19.96 -4.59
CA LYS A 318 16.77 -19.08 -3.80
C LYS A 318 17.29 -17.91 -4.63
N CYS A 319 17.49 -18.15 -5.93
CA CYS A 319 17.97 -17.17 -6.88
C CYS A 319 17.72 -17.66 -8.30
N LEU A 320 16.88 -16.95 -9.05
CA LEU A 320 16.67 -17.19 -10.47
C LEU A 320 16.84 -15.88 -11.22
N LYS A 321 17.80 -15.81 -12.14
CA LYS A 321 17.94 -14.68 -13.06
C LYS A 321 16.82 -14.73 -14.09
N ILE A 322 15.88 -13.78 -14.04
CA ILE A 322 14.69 -13.72 -14.92
C ILE A 322 14.82 -12.69 -16.04
N THR A 323 15.82 -11.81 -15.98
CA THR A 323 16.24 -11.01 -17.13
C THR A 323 17.73 -11.16 -17.39
N GLU A 324 18.12 -11.08 -18.66
CA GLU A 324 19.51 -11.09 -19.09
C GLU A 324 19.67 -10.11 -20.25
N GLY A 325 20.58 -9.14 -20.12
CA GLY A 325 20.72 -8.06 -21.11
C GLY A 325 19.44 -7.24 -21.33
N GLY A 326 18.60 -7.11 -20.30
CA GLY A 326 17.30 -6.46 -20.37
C GLY A 326 16.19 -7.28 -21.04
N GLN A 327 16.44 -8.52 -21.45
CA GLN A 327 15.44 -9.42 -22.04
C GLN A 327 14.86 -10.39 -21.00
N PHE A 328 13.54 -10.56 -20.99
CA PHE A 328 12.86 -11.48 -20.06
C PHE A 328 13.03 -12.94 -20.48
N ARG A 329 13.45 -13.80 -19.54
CA ARG A 329 13.74 -15.23 -19.76
C ARG A 329 12.48 -16.09 -19.55
N THR A 330 11.51 -15.95 -20.46
CA THR A 330 10.21 -16.66 -20.39
C THR A 330 10.36 -18.16 -20.14
N ASP A 331 11.22 -18.84 -20.88
CA ASP A 331 11.38 -20.30 -20.80
C ASP A 331 11.92 -20.74 -19.44
N ALA A 332 12.88 -20.01 -18.89
CA ALA A 332 13.44 -20.30 -17.57
C ALA A 332 12.40 -20.09 -16.46
N VAL A 333 11.57 -19.06 -16.57
CA VAL A 333 10.47 -18.80 -15.62
C VAL A 333 9.38 -19.88 -15.74
N MET A 334 9.03 -20.29 -16.97
CA MET A 334 8.08 -21.37 -17.20
C MET A 334 8.58 -22.70 -16.61
N GLU A 335 9.85 -23.03 -16.83
CA GLU A 335 10.46 -24.22 -16.25
C GLU A 335 10.40 -24.20 -14.72
N PHE A 336 10.75 -23.07 -14.11
CA PHE A 336 10.66 -22.84 -12.67
C PHE A 336 9.23 -23.07 -12.14
N LEU A 337 8.23 -22.46 -12.78
CA LEU A 337 6.82 -22.58 -12.37
C LEU A 337 6.27 -24.00 -12.52
N MET A 338 6.79 -24.78 -13.47
CA MET A 338 6.37 -26.15 -13.73
C MET A 338 7.18 -27.19 -12.94
N ALA A 339 8.32 -26.81 -12.36
CA ALA A 339 9.23 -27.70 -11.64
C ALA A 339 8.57 -28.54 -10.53
N PRO A 340 7.65 -28.01 -9.68
CA PRO A 340 7.03 -28.80 -8.62
C PRO A 340 6.30 -30.04 -9.15
N GLY A 341 5.68 -29.95 -10.33
CA GLY A 341 4.96 -31.07 -10.94
C GLY A 341 5.86 -32.22 -11.44
N LYS A 342 7.18 -32.03 -11.41
CA LYS A 342 8.17 -33.05 -11.78
C LYS A 342 8.71 -33.82 -10.57
N ILE A 343 8.33 -33.42 -9.34
CA ILE A 343 8.88 -33.96 -8.10
C ILE A 343 7.87 -34.92 -7.48
N GLN A 344 8.31 -36.17 -7.25
CA GLN A 344 7.52 -37.18 -6.56
C GLN A 344 7.70 -37.05 -5.05
N THR A 345 6.60 -36.95 -4.32
CA THR A 345 6.58 -37.00 -2.84
C THR A 345 6.10 -38.37 -2.38
N PRO A 346 6.37 -38.77 -1.11
CA PRO A 346 5.89 -40.05 -0.57
C PRO A 346 4.38 -40.07 -0.27
N PHE A 347 3.63 -39.01 -0.56
CA PHE A 347 2.23 -38.87 -0.20
C PHE A 347 1.29 -39.24 -1.35
N GLU A 348 0.01 -39.44 -1.07
CA GLU A 348 -0.98 -39.72 -2.11
C GLU A 348 -1.21 -38.51 -3.02
N THR A 349 -1.30 -37.31 -2.44
CA THR A 349 -1.46 -36.07 -3.20
C THR A 349 -0.10 -35.56 -3.67
N GLN A 350 0.11 -35.57 -4.98
CA GLN A 350 1.33 -35.08 -5.61
C GLN A 350 1.24 -33.58 -5.91
N PRO A 351 2.35 -32.82 -5.76
CA PRO A 351 2.38 -31.42 -6.15
C PRO A 351 2.23 -31.29 -7.66
N THR A 352 1.62 -30.20 -8.11
CA THR A 352 1.56 -29.83 -9.53
C THR A 352 2.41 -28.59 -9.79
N GLY A 353 2.80 -28.37 -11.04
CA GLY A 353 3.27 -27.06 -11.49
C GLY A 353 2.17 -26.00 -11.35
N SER A 354 2.52 -24.74 -11.63
CA SER A 354 1.55 -23.65 -11.65
C SER A 354 0.36 -23.96 -12.54
N ARG A 355 -0.84 -23.69 -12.04
CA ARG A 355 -2.10 -23.86 -12.79
C ARG A 355 -2.39 -22.68 -13.72
N LYS A 356 -1.69 -21.56 -13.53
CA LYS A 356 -1.84 -20.30 -14.29
C LYS A 356 -0.47 -19.64 -14.56
N PRO A 357 0.47 -20.35 -15.23
CA PRO A 357 1.82 -19.83 -15.43
C PRO A 357 1.85 -18.53 -16.24
N ASP A 358 0.92 -18.35 -17.18
CA ASP A 358 0.80 -17.11 -17.96
C ASP A 358 0.45 -15.89 -17.09
N ASP A 359 -0.45 -16.07 -16.11
CA ASP A 359 -0.79 -15.03 -15.14
C ASP A 359 0.42 -14.71 -14.25
N ASN A 360 1.17 -15.75 -13.82
CA ASN A 360 2.39 -15.54 -13.04
C ASN A 360 3.44 -14.75 -13.84
N ILE A 361 3.65 -15.08 -15.11
CA ILE A 361 4.60 -14.39 -15.99
C ILE A 361 4.19 -12.93 -16.20
N ALA A 362 2.89 -12.67 -16.40
CA ALA A 362 2.38 -11.31 -16.54
C ALA A 362 2.63 -10.46 -15.27
N ASP A 363 2.36 -11.02 -14.10
CA ASP A 363 2.60 -10.33 -12.82
C ASP A 363 4.10 -10.14 -12.54
N LEU A 364 4.97 -11.07 -12.93
CA LEU A 364 6.43 -10.89 -12.85
C LEU A 364 6.92 -9.74 -13.74
N LYS A 365 6.35 -9.60 -14.96
CA LYS A 365 6.65 -8.45 -15.82
C LYS A 365 6.17 -7.13 -15.21
N ALA A 366 5.01 -7.13 -14.56
CA ALA A 366 4.51 -5.98 -13.80
C ALA A 366 5.44 -5.60 -12.61
N GLN A 367 6.02 -6.58 -11.93
CA GLN A 367 7.02 -6.34 -10.88
C GLN A 367 8.32 -5.75 -11.44
N ILE A 368 8.80 -6.22 -12.60
CA ILE A 368 9.97 -5.65 -13.29
C ILE A 368 9.71 -4.19 -13.67
N ALA A 369 8.52 -3.89 -14.18
CA ALA A 369 8.08 -2.54 -14.52
C ALA A 369 8.07 -1.59 -13.32
N ALA A 370 7.52 -2.06 -12.19
CA ALA A 370 7.53 -1.33 -10.94
C ALA A 370 8.96 -1.04 -10.47
N ASN A 371 9.85 -2.03 -10.53
CA ASN A 371 11.26 -1.84 -10.20
C ASN A 371 11.92 -0.82 -11.14
N LYS A 372 11.67 -0.89 -12.46
CA LYS A 372 12.18 0.08 -13.43
C LYS A 372 11.75 1.51 -13.07
N ARG A 373 10.48 1.72 -12.70
CA ARG A 373 10.01 3.03 -12.20
C ARG A 373 10.78 3.50 -10.97
N GLY A 374 11.10 2.59 -10.06
CA GLY A 374 11.94 2.88 -8.89
C GLY A 374 13.35 3.34 -9.27
N ILE A 375 13.99 2.67 -10.24
CA ILE A 375 15.31 3.04 -10.76
C ILE A 375 15.29 4.46 -11.31
N ASP A 376 14.30 4.78 -12.15
CA ASP A 376 14.20 6.08 -12.80
C ASP A 376 14.02 7.20 -11.76
N LEU A 377 13.18 6.99 -10.75
CA LEU A 377 12.98 7.96 -9.68
C LEU A 377 14.21 8.13 -8.77
N VAL A 378 15.01 7.07 -8.57
CA VAL A 378 16.30 7.20 -7.86
C VAL A 378 17.27 8.02 -8.69
N LYS A 379 17.34 7.81 -10.01
CA LYS A 379 18.17 8.62 -10.91
C LYS A 379 17.75 10.09 -10.91
N ASP A 380 16.44 10.37 -11.04
CA ASP A 380 15.90 11.73 -10.94
C ASP A 380 16.26 12.42 -9.62
N LEU A 381 16.26 11.66 -8.51
CA LEU A 381 16.65 12.18 -7.20
C LEU A 381 18.15 12.50 -7.13
N ILE A 382 19.00 11.65 -7.71
CA ILE A 382 20.44 11.86 -7.81
C ILE A 382 20.75 13.09 -8.67
N ASP A 383 20.06 13.26 -9.80
CA ASP A 383 20.25 14.41 -10.69
C ASP A 383 19.87 15.73 -9.99
N ALA A 384 18.86 15.71 -9.11
CA ALA A 384 18.41 16.88 -8.39
C ALA A 384 19.32 17.29 -7.19
N TYR A 385 19.95 16.32 -6.51
CA TYR A 385 20.67 16.57 -5.24
C TYR A 385 22.15 16.15 -5.23
N SER A 386 22.66 15.49 -6.27
CA SER A 386 23.95 14.77 -6.30
C SER A 386 23.96 13.46 -5.50
N ILE A 387 24.81 12.53 -5.94
CA ILE A 387 24.92 11.21 -5.33
C ILE A 387 25.47 11.25 -3.88
N ASP A 388 26.37 12.19 -3.58
CA ASP A 388 26.95 12.38 -2.24
C ASP A 388 25.86 12.80 -1.23
N GLU A 389 25.02 13.77 -1.62
CA GLU A 389 23.90 14.26 -0.80
C GLU A 389 22.86 13.14 -0.56
N VAL A 390 22.49 12.40 -1.62
CA VAL A 390 21.51 11.31 -1.54
C VAL A 390 21.97 10.20 -0.60
N LEU A 391 23.22 9.75 -0.70
CA LEU A 391 23.76 8.69 0.15
C LEU A 391 23.93 9.14 1.60
N SER A 392 24.36 10.39 1.82
CA SER A 392 24.46 10.97 3.17
C SER A 392 23.09 11.06 3.86
N MET A 393 22.07 11.53 3.12
CA MET A 393 20.72 11.64 3.66
C MET A 393 20.07 10.28 3.93
N MET A 394 20.36 9.26 3.12
CA MET A 394 19.94 7.88 3.40
C MET A 394 20.40 7.42 4.80
N VAL A 395 21.68 7.62 5.12
CA VAL A 395 22.24 7.27 6.44
C VAL A 395 21.60 8.11 7.55
N ALA A 396 21.44 9.42 7.33
CA ALA A 396 20.81 10.30 8.31
C ALA A 396 19.37 9.88 8.65
N VAL A 397 18.61 9.41 7.66
CA VAL A 397 17.25 8.90 7.84
C VAL A 397 17.23 7.58 8.61
N GLN A 398 18.17 6.66 8.33
CA GLN A 398 18.29 5.40 9.09
C GLN A 398 18.70 5.67 10.55
N ARG A 399 19.64 6.57 10.79
CA ARG A 399 20.09 6.95 12.14
C ARG A 399 18.98 7.60 12.97
N ALA A 400 18.10 8.40 12.34
CA ALA A 400 16.95 8.97 13.02
C ALA A 400 15.97 7.89 13.52
N ALA A 401 15.73 6.85 12.71
CA ALA A 401 14.90 5.72 13.10
C ALA A 401 15.53 4.88 14.23
N GLU A 402 16.84 4.66 14.18
CA GLU A 402 17.59 4.01 15.27
C GLU A 402 17.42 4.77 16.59
N MET A 403 17.67 6.08 16.59
CA MET A 403 17.60 6.91 17.80
C MET A 403 16.21 6.89 18.42
N ALA A 404 15.15 6.96 17.60
CA ALA A 404 13.78 6.92 18.10
C ALA A 404 13.43 5.58 18.77
N VAL A 405 13.88 4.45 18.19
CA VAL A 405 13.69 3.13 18.81
C VAL A 405 14.48 3.01 20.10
N ARG A 406 15.76 3.43 20.13
CA ARG A 406 16.59 3.43 21.35
C ARG A 406 15.94 4.25 22.46
N SER A 407 15.49 5.47 22.17
CA SER A 407 14.80 6.32 23.16
C SER A 407 13.57 5.64 23.74
N LYS A 408 12.76 4.98 22.90
CA LYS A 408 11.57 4.25 23.38
C LYS A 408 11.93 3.04 24.24
N LEU A 409 12.95 2.28 23.84
CA LEU A 409 13.42 1.11 24.59
C LEU A 409 14.00 1.51 25.95
N ILE A 410 14.78 2.59 26.02
CA ILE A 410 15.29 3.16 27.29
C ILE A 410 14.15 3.54 28.23
N GLN A 411 13.12 4.22 27.71
CA GLN A 411 11.94 4.56 28.51
C GLN A 411 11.29 3.30 29.11
N ILE A 412 11.03 2.29 28.27
CA ILE A 412 10.42 1.03 28.70
C ILE A 412 11.31 0.33 29.74
N ALA A 413 12.62 0.26 29.53
CA ALA A 413 13.55 -0.39 30.45
C ALA A 413 13.50 0.26 31.85
N ASN A 414 13.55 1.58 31.91
CA ASN A 414 13.50 2.32 33.17
C ASN A 414 12.17 2.13 33.91
N GLU A 415 11.04 2.15 33.20
CA GLU A 415 9.72 1.88 33.77
C GLU A 415 9.61 0.43 34.30
N ARG A 416 10.15 -0.54 33.57
CA ARG A 416 10.11 -1.97 33.95
C ARG A 416 11.01 -2.28 35.15
N ILE A 417 12.20 -1.68 35.22
CA ILE A 417 13.12 -1.78 36.36
C ILE A 417 12.46 -1.20 37.61
N LYS A 418 11.86 -0.01 37.51
CA LYS A 418 11.17 0.65 38.64
C LYS A 418 10.05 -0.22 39.23
N ASN A 419 9.37 -0.99 38.39
CA ASN A 419 8.27 -1.86 38.78
C ASN A 419 8.70 -3.33 39.04
N ASN A 420 10.00 -3.64 39.00
CA ASN A 420 10.56 -4.99 39.11
C ASN A 420 9.84 -6.03 38.21
N LYS A 421 9.54 -5.64 36.97
CA LYS A 421 8.67 -6.41 36.07
C LYS A 421 9.42 -6.89 34.82
N PRO A 422 9.78 -8.18 34.73
CA PRO A 422 10.49 -8.72 33.56
C PRO A 422 9.62 -8.72 32.31
N ILE A 423 10.22 -8.45 31.15
CA ILE A 423 9.54 -8.42 29.85
C ILE A 423 9.60 -9.82 29.24
N HIS A 424 8.51 -10.58 29.35
CA HIS A 424 8.41 -11.91 28.79
C HIS A 424 6.95 -12.27 28.49
N TYR A 425 6.75 -13.16 27.53
CA TYR A 425 5.43 -13.73 27.24
C TYR A 425 5.58 -15.13 26.63
N THR A 426 4.57 -15.97 26.81
CA THR A 426 4.50 -17.29 26.19
C THR A 426 3.09 -17.54 25.71
N ASP A 427 2.96 -17.97 24.47
CA ASP A 427 1.69 -18.37 23.88
C ASP A 427 1.87 -19.63 23.03
N TYR A 428 0.75 -20.19 22.59
CA TYR A 428 0.70 -21.47 21.89
C TYR A 428 -0.09 -21.36 20.59
N MET A 429 0.35 -22.09 19.58
CA MET A 429 -0.45 -22.38 18.38
C MET A 429 -1.56 -23.39 18.73
N ASP A 430 -2.62 -23.47 17.92
CA ASP A 430 -3.76 -24.38 18.17
C ASP A 430 -3.37 -25.87 18.25
N ASN A 431 -2.22 -26.25 17.68
CA ASN A 431 -1.66 -27.61 17.76
C ASN A 431 -0.74 -27.84 18.98
N GLY A 432 -0.64 -26.87 19.89
CA GLY A 432 0.15 -26.96 21.12
C GLY A 432 1.62 -26.56 20.98
N LEU A 433 2.08 -26.11 19.81
CA LEU A 433 3.44 -25.58 19.66
C LEU A 433 3.59 -24.30 20.48
N LYS A 434 4.67 -24.21 21.26
CA LYS A 434 4.95 -23.11 22.18
C LYS A 434 5.87 -22.10 21.54
N ILE A 435 5.53 -20.82 21.65
CA ILE A 435 6.45 -19.70 21.40
C ILE A 435 6.73 -19.02 22.73
N LYS A 436 8.01 -18.94 23.09
CA LYS A 436 8.46 -18.28 24.31
C LYS A 436 9.33 -17.11 23.90
N LEU A 437 9.06 -15.93 24.46
CA LEU A 437 9.84 -14.72 24.24
C LEU A 437 10.26 -14.13 25.59
N GLN A 438 11.54 -13.81 25.69
CA GLN A 438 12.11 -13.00 26.76
C GLN A 438 12.86 -11.82 26.15
N ILE A 439 12.64 -10.62 26.67
CA ILE A 439 13.28 -9.40 26.17
C ILE A 439 14.13 -8.79 27.29
N HIS A 440 15.40 -8.58 27.00
CA HIS A 440 16.28 -7.74 27.82
C HIS A 440 16.57 -6.44 27.09
N ILE A 441 16.61 -5.34 27.82
CA ILE A 441 16.91 -4.01 27.30
C ILE A 441 17.91 -3.36 28.25
N ASP A 442 19.02 -2.86 27.71
CA ASP A 442 19.97 -2.04 28.44
C ASP A 442 19.38 -0.63 28.65
N PRO A 443 19.18 -0.19 29.91
CA PRO A 443 18.58 1.10 30.21
C PRO A 443 19.45 2.31 29.82
N ASN A 444 20.73 2.11 29.50
CA ASN A 444 21.66 3.22 29.21
C ASN A 444 21.72 3.57 27.72
N ASN A 445 21.67 2.57 26.85
CA ASN A 445 21.85 2.76 25.40
C ASN A 445 20.67 2.24 24.56
N GLY A 446 19.75 1.48 25.15
CA GLY A 446 18.59 0.90 24.46
C GLY A 446 18.90 -0.34 23.62
N ASP A 447 20.13 -0.90 23.68
CA ASP A 447 20.42 -2.19 23.08
C ASP A 447 19.53 -3.26 23.71
N SER A 448 18.96 -4.12 22.88
CA SER A 448 17.94 -5.08 23.29
C SER A 448 18.21 -6.46 22.72
N VAL A 449 17.81 -7.49 23.48
CA VAL A 449 17.91 -8.90 23.10
C VAL A 449 16.53 -9.52 23.14
N PHE A 450 16.03 -9.94 21.99
CA PHE A 450 14.79 -10.70 21.83
C PHE A 450 15.14 -12.19 21.76
N ASP A 451 14.97 -12.90 22.87
CA ASP A 451 15.36 -14.29 23.03
C ASP A 451 14.15 -15.23 22.95
N PHE A 452 14.17 -16.10 21.93
CA PHE A 452 13.15 -17.11 21.68
C PHE A 452 13.51 -18.50 22.24
N THR A 453 14.51 -18.59 23.11
CA THR A 453 14.94 -19.84 23.75
C THR A 453 13.79 -20.51 24.52
N GLY A 454 13.58 -21.80 24.23
CA GLY A 454 12.48 -22.59 24.77
C GLY A 454 11.25 -22.67 23.86
N THR A 455 11.29 -22.04 22.69
CA THR A 455 10.32 -22.25 21.59
C THR A 455 10.39 -23.69 21.06
N SER A 456 9.24 -24.23 20.65
CA SER A 456 9.13 -25.62 20.15
C SER A 456 10.01 -25.90 18.93
N LYS A 457 10.37 -27.17 18.76
CA LYS A 457 11.10 -27.66 17.58
C LYS A 457 10.32 -27.45 16.29
N GLU A 458 11.03 -27.50 15.18
CA GLU A 458 10.43 -27.61 13.84
C GLU A 458 9.31 -28.65 13.85
N THR A 459 8.24 -28.33 13.13
CA THR A 459 7.05 -29.17 13.08
C THR A 459 6.86 -29.74 11.69
N TYR A 460 6.37 -30.97 11.65
CA TYR A 460 5.95 -31.63 10.42
C TYR A 460 4.57 -31.13 9.98
N SER A 461 4.49 -29.84 9.70
CA SER A 461 3.31 -29.10 9.25
C SER A 461 3.77 -27.77 8.63
N ASN A 462 2.82 -26.91 8.24
CA ASN A 462 3.13 -25.69 7.52
C ASN A 462 3.21 -24.42 8.37
N VAL A 463 3.10 -24.53 9.70
CA VAL A 463 3.17 -23.36 10.59
C VAL A 463 4.62 -22.96 10.93
N ASN A 464 5.62 -23.61 10.32
CA ASN A 464 7.01 -23.17 10.43
C ASN A 464 7.16 -21.77 9.83
N SER A 465 7.86 -20.89 10.55
CA SER A 465 8.08 -19.50 10.18
C SER A 465 9.57 -19.25 9.92
N PRO A 466 9.94 -18.70 8.76
CA PRO A 466 11.32 -18.29 8.50
C PRO A 466 11.78 -17.19 9.47
N LYS A 467 13.10 -17.11 9.72
CA LYS A 467 13.70 -16.06 10.59
C LYS A 467 13.38 -14.64 10.12
N SER A 468 13.27 -14.46 8.81
CA SER A 468 12.89 -13.19 8.16
C SER A 468 11.51 -12.68 8.59
N VAL A 469 10.56 -13.59 8.82
CA VAL A 469 9.21 -13.28 9.32
C VAL A 469 9.25 -12.88 10.79
N VAL A 470 10.08 -13.53 11.62
CA VAL A 470 10.29 -13.13 13.02
C VAL A 470 10.84 -11.71 13.11
N SER A 471 11.84 -11.39 12.30
CA SER A 471 12.39 -10.02 12.22
C SER A 471 11.33 -9.00 11.78
N SER A 472 10.42 -9.37 10.89
CA SER A 472 9.31 -8.52 10.44
C SER A 472 8.30 -8.24 11.54
N ALA A 473 7.97 -9.25 12.37
CA ALA A 473 7.09 -9.06 13.52
C ALA A 473 7.72 -8.13 14.58
N ILE A 474 9.03 -8.21 14.78
CA ILE A 474 9.76 -7.34 15.71
C ILE A 474 9.78 -5.90 15.22
N ILE A 475 10.21 -5.64 13.97
CA ILE A 475 10.29 -4.27 13.45
C ILE A 475 8.91 -3.59 13.43
N TYR A 476 7.86 -4.32 13.04
CA TYR A 476 6.49 -3.83 13.10
C TYR A 476 6.07 -3.47 14.53
N SER A 477 6.31 -4.37 15.48
CA SER A 477 5.91 -4.16 16.88
C SER A 477 6.62 -2.95 17.47
N LEU A 478 7.94 -2.84 17.27
CA LEU A 478 8.72 -1.68 17.70
C LEU A 478 8.19 -0.38 17.08
N ARG A 479 7.98 -0.36 15.76
CA ARG A 479 7.44 0.84 15.08
C ARG A 479 6.07 1.24 15.62
N SER A 480 5.20 0.26 15.90
CA SER A 480 3.85 0.52 16.41
C SER A 480 3.82 1.10 17.83
N MET A 481 4.91 0.95 18.61
CA MET A 481 5.03 1.50 19.95
C MET A 481 5.78 2.84 20.00
N VAL A 482 6.45 3.23 18.91
CA VAL A 482 7.16 4.51 18.81
C VAL A 482 6.16 5.61 18.43
N ASP A 483 5.93 6.54 19.35
CA ASP A 483 5.03 7.69 19.20
C ASP A 483 5.73 8.87 18.50
N SER A 484 6.31 8.60 17.34
CA SER A 484 6.89 9.61 16.46
C SER A 484 6.75 9.22 15.00
N ASP A 485 6.72 10.22 14.12
CA ASP A 485 6.62 10.01 12.68
C ASP A 485 8.00 9.66 12.10
N ILE A 486 8.47 8.45 12.40
CA ILE A 486 9.69 7.89 11.82
C ILE A 486 9.36 6.99 10.63
N PRO A 487 10.15 7.06 9.55
CA PRO A 487 10.06 6.10 8.47
C PRO A 487 10.48 4.73 8.99
N LEU A 488 9.86 3.71 8.42
CA LEU A 488 10.17 2.34 8.75
C LEU A 488 11.32 1.85 7.85
N ASN A 489 12.50 1.67 8.45
CA ASN A 489 13.73 1.29 7.77
C ASN A 489 14.63 0.41 8.66
N ASP A 490 15.75 -0.08 8.14
CA ASP A 490 16.66 -1.00 8.87
C ASP A 490 17.28 -0.35 10.13
N GLY A 491 17.25 0.98 10.24
CA GLY A 491 17.65 1.72 11.45
C GLY A 491 16.88 1.27 12.70
N CYS A 492 15.61 0.90 12.56
CA CYS A 492 14.80 0.38 13.67
C CYS A 492 15.34 -0.94 14.26
N MET A 493 16.14 -1.69 13.50
CA MET A 493 16.68 -2.99 13.91
C MET A 493 18.12 -2.92 14.43
N VAL A 494 18.81 -1.79 14.26
CA VAL A 494 20.19 -1.59 14.77
C VAL A 494 20.34 -1.88 16.28
N PRO A 495 19.43 -1.45 17.19
CA PRO A 495 19.56 -1.75 18.62
C PRO A 495 19.03 -3.14 19.01
N VAL A 496 18.74 -4.02 18.04
CA VAL A 496 17.99 -5.26 18.29
C VAL A 496 18.83 -6.48 17.93
N LYS A 497 19.18 -7.28 18.94
CA LYS A 497 19.73 -8.63 18.77
C LYS A 497 18.61 -9.65 18.87
N ILE A 498 18.49 -10.53 17.87
CA ILE A 498 17.50 -11.61 17.84
C ILE A 498 18.21 -12.94 18.11
N ILE A 499 17.71 -13.72 19.07
CA ILE A 499 18.17 -15.09 19.35
C ILE A 499 17.03 -16.05 19.04
N ILE A 500 17.18 -16.83 17.96
CA ILE A 500 16.26 -17.91 17.61
C ILE A 500 17.07 -19.20 17.60
N PRO A 501 16.78 -20.19 18.48
CA PRO A 501 17.50 -21.45 18.47
C PRO A 501 17.30 -22.21 17.14
N GLU A 502 18.38 -22.77 16.60
CA GLU A 502 18.33 -23.58 15.37
C GLU A 502 17.44 -24.81 15.52
N GLY A 503 16.76 -25.19 14.43
CA GLY A 503 15.83 -26.33 14.40
C GLY A 503 14.56 -26.12 15.23
N THR A 504 14.23 -24.88 15.59
CA THR A 504 12.89 -24.51 16.08
C THR A 504 11.97 -24.22 14.91
N PHE A 505 10.66 -24.23 15.12
CA PHE A 505 9.74 -23.87 14.04
C PHE A 505 9.81 -22.38 13.64
N LEU A 506 10.59 -21.56 14.35
CA LEU A 506 10.93 -20.18 13.97
C LEU A 506 12.29 -20.08 13.22
N SER A 507 12.96 -21.22 13.05
CA SER A 507 14.21 -21.40 12.32
C SER A 507 14.19 -22.79 11.65
N PRO A 508 13.25 -23.02 10.73
CA PRO A 508 13.09 -24.33 10.11
C PRO A 508 14.20 -24.61 9.09
N SER A 509 14.32 -25.88 8.73
CA SER A 509 15.11 -26.44 7.66
C SER A 509 14.60 -25.99 6.28
N ASP A 510 15.45 -26.13 5.26
CA ASP A 510 15.15 -25.70 3.89
C ASP A 510 13.99 -26.47 3.24
N GLU A 511 13.66 -27.66 3.75
CA GLU A 511 12.63 -28.53 3.17
C GLU A 511 11.28 -28.42 3.87
N ALA A 512 11.21 -27.72 5.01
CA ALA A 512 9.99 -27.60 5.79
C ALA A 512 8.94 -26.74 5.07
N ALA A 513 7.69 -27.15 5.14
CA ALA A 513 6.55 -26.33 4.74
C ALA A 513 6.42 -25.07 5.61
N VAL A 514 6.18 -23.90 5.01
CA VAL A 514 6.19 -22.59 5.70
C VAL A 514 4.98 -21.70 5.44
N VAL A 515 4.01 -22.11 4.61
CA VAL A 515 2.95 -21.20 4.16
C VAL A 515 2.13 -20.64 5.33
N GLY A 516 1.86 -21.47 6.35
CA GLY A 516 1.21 -21.06 7.59
C GLY A 516 2.08 -20.19 8.50
N GLY A 517 3.40 -20.25 8.37
CA GLY A 517 4.33 -19.39 9.10
C GLY A 517 4.09 -17.91 8.85
N ASN A 518 3.96 -17.54 7.58
CA ASN A 518 3.73 -16.16 7.14
C ASN A 518 2.37 -15.60 7.58
N VAL A 519 1.31 -16.41 7.56
CA VAL A 519 -0.08 -15.93 7.72
C VAL A 519 -0.72 -16.26 9.08
N LEU A 520 -0.10 -17.14 9.87
CA LEU A 520 -0.60 -17.57 11.18
C LEU A 520 0.44 -17.35 12.28
N THR A 521 1.64 -17.92 12.12
CA THR A 521 2.69 -17.84 13.15
C THR A 521 3.20 -16.41 13.33
N SER A 522 3.32 -15.65 12.25
CA SER A 522 3.67 -14.22 12.28
C SER A 522 2.72 -13.39 13.15
N GLN A 523 1.41 -13.65 13.07
CA GLN A 523 0.39 -13.01 13.90
C GLN A 523 0.62 -13.36 15.36
N ARG A 524 0.93 -14.63 15.65
CA ARG A 524 1.22 -15.06 17.01
C ARG A 524 2.48 -14.42 17.57
N ILE A 525 3.56 -14.33 16.78
CA ILE A 525 4.80 -13.67 17.19
C ILE A 525 4.51 -12.19 17.52
N THR A 526 3.67 -11.53 16.73
CA THR A 526 3.28 -10.13 16.99
C THR A 526 2.47 -10.00 18.27
N ASP A 527 1.47 -10.86 18.47
CA ASP A 527 0.66 -10.90 19.70
C ASP A 527 1.54 -11.05 20.95
N ILE A 528 2.54 -11.95 20.94
CA ILE A 528 3.42 -12.15 22.11
C ILE A 528 4.38 -10.99 22.35
N ILE A 529 4.86 -10.32 21.29
CA ILE A 529 5.75 -9.15 21.45
C ILE A 529 4.96 -8.01 22.09
N LEU A 530 3.80 -7.67 21.52
CA LEU A 530 2.95 -6.60 22.04
C LEU A 530 2.45 -6.90 23.46
N ALA A 531 2.10 -8.17 23.75
CA ALA A 531 1.69 -8.58 25.08
C ALA A 531 2.85 -8.58 26.10
N ALA A 532 4.08 -8.95 25.70
CA ALA A 532 5.26 -8.87 26.56
C ALA A 532 5.54 -7.43 27.01
N PHE A 533 5.35 -6.47 26.11
CA PHE A 533 5.42 -5.04 26.41
C PHE A 533 4.17 -4.48 27.09
N GLU A 534 3.11 -5.27 27.22
CA GLU A 534 1.76 -4.84 27.66
C GLU A 534 1.22 -3.66 26.85
N ALA A 535 1.62 -3.55 25.59
CA ALA A 535 1.21 -2.47 24.70
C ALA A 535 -0.22 -2.68 24.16
N GLN A 536 -0.62 -3.94 23.96
CA GLN A 536 -1.92 -4.30 23.41
C GLN A 536 -2.30 -5.73 23.78
N ALA A 537 -3.58 -5.99 24.03
CA ALA A 537 -4.13 -7.34 24.09
C ALA A 537 -3.98 -8.05 22.74
N ASN A 538 -4.16 -9.38 22.73
CA ASN A 538 -4.04 -10.14 21.48
C ASN A 538 -5.18 -9.75 20.53
N SER A 539 -4.84 -9.52 19.27
CA SER A 539 -5.84 -9.39 18.20
C SER A 539 -6.38 -10.77 17.82
N GLN A 540 -7.14 -10.86 16.73
CA GLN A 540 -7.64 -12.13 16.20
C GLN A 540 -6.57 -13.23 15.97
N GLY A 541 -5.27 -12.89 15.99
CA GLY A 541 -4.15 -13.84 15.99
C GLY A 541 -4.10 -14.76 14.76
N CYS A 542 -4.69 -14.34 13.64
CA CYS A 542 -4.87 -15.13 12.42
C CYS A 542 -5.26 -14.21 11.24
N MET A 543 -4.90 -14.57 10.01
CA MET A 543 -5.38 -13.91 8.79
C MET A 543 -6.62 -14.57 8.14
N ASN A 544 -7.11 -15.69 8.69
CA ASN A 544 -8.28 -16.45 8.22
C ASN A 544 -8.24 -16.75 6.72
N ASN A 545 -7.17 -17.40 6.27
CA ASN A 545 -6.95 -17.69 4.85
C ASN A 545 -8.06 -18.61 4.32
N PHE A 546 -8.76 -18.12 3.31
CA PHE A 546 -9.81 -18.81 2.60
C PHE A 546 -9.42 -18.92 1.14
N THR A 547 -9.27 -20.15 0.67
CA THR A 547 -8.99 -20.44 -0.73
C THR A 547 -10.02 -21.38 -1.29
N PHE A 548 -10.27 -21.24 -2.59
CA PHE A 548 -11.01 -22.23 -3.33
C PHE A 548 -10.59 -22.23 -4.80
N GLY A 549 -10.76 -23.36 -5.45
CA GLY A 549 -10.41 -23.52 -6.86
C GLY A 549 -10.61 -24.96 -7.30
N GLY A 550 -10.28 -25.24 -8.56
CA GLY A 550 -10.42 -26.59 -9.09
C GLY A 550 -10.28 -26.63 -10.59
N LYS A 551 -10.40 -27.84 -11.16
CA LYS A 551 -10.27 -28.05 -12.60
C LYS A 551 -11.32 -27.22 -13.36
N GLY A 552 -10.87 -26.34 -14.24
CA GLY A 552 -11.73 -25.46 -15.03
C GLY A 552 -12.39 -24.31 -14.26
N SER A 553 -11.98 -24.05 -13.01
CA SER A 553 -12.41 -22.88 -12.21
C SER A 553 -11.21 -22.03 -11.80
N PRO A 554 -11.34 -20.69 -11.75
CA PRO A 554 -10.25 -19.83 -11.31
C PRO A 554 -9.92 -20.07 -9.83
N SER A 555 -8.64 -20.02 -9.47
CA SER A 555 -8.18 -20.07 -8.08
C SER A 555 -8.44 -18.73 -7.39
N TYR A 556 -8.98 -18.80 -6.18
CA TYR A 556 -9.26 -17.65 -5.33
C TYR A 556 -8.48 -17.76 -4.02
N TYR A 557 -7.96 -16.62 -3.54
CA TYR A 557 -7.35 -16.49 -2.22
C TYR A 557 -7.77 -15.18 -1.56
N GLU A 558 -8.22 -15.26 -0.31
CA GLU A 558 -8.55 -14.12 0.53
C GLU A 558 -8.12 -14.32 1.99
N THR A 559 -7.62 -13.25 2.61
CA THR A 559 -7.52 -13.12 4.08
C THR A 559 -8.78 -12.39 4.58
N ILE A 560 -9.36 -12.86 5.68
CA ILE A 560 -10.60 -12.31 6.22
C ILE A 560 -10.30 -11.60 7.53
N ALA A 561 -10.81 -10.37 7.66
CA ALA A 561 -10.64 -9.50 8.81
C ALA A 561 -11.24 -10.07 10.12
N GLY A 562 -10.84 -9.51 11.26
CA GLY A 562 -11.33 -9.92 12.57
C GLY A 562 -11.28 -8.79 13.59
N GLY A 563 -11.24 -9.14 14.89
CA GLY A 563 -11.14 -8.17 15.96
C GLY A 563 -9.70 -7.77 16.30
N ALA A 564 -9.43 -6.49 16.45
CA ALA A 564 -8.19 -5.99 17.03
C ALA A 564 -8.19 -6.07 18.56
N GLY A 565 -7.04 -6.28 19.18
CA GLY A 565 -6.90 -6.23 20.64
C GLY A 565 -7.09 -4.82 21.19
N ALA A 566 -7.63 -4.72 22.40
CA ALA A 566 -7.69 -3.44 23.12
C ALA A 566 -6.32 -3.03 23.68
N GLY A 567 -6.10 -1.73 23.85
CA GLY A 567 -4.89 -1.18 24.45
C GLY A 567 -5.17 -0.47 25.78
N PRO A 568 -4.14 0.12 26.40
CA PRO A 568 -4.23 0.78 27.70
C PRO A 568 -5.19 1.97 27.75
N HIS A 569 -5.52 2.57 26.60
CA HIS A 569 -6.35 3.77 26.50
C HIS A 569 -7.41 3.71 25.40
N TRP A 570 -7.60 2.56 24.74
CA TRP A 570 -8.51 2.44 23.59
C TRP A 570 -9.13 1.04 23.46
N ASN A 571 -10.36 1.01 22.95
CA ASN A 571 -11.03 -0.22 22.53
C ASN A 571 -10.41 -0.76 21.24
N GLY A 572 -10.45 -2.09 21.06
CA GLY A 572 -10.05 -2.73 19.82
C GLY A 572 -11.04 -2.44 18.69
N GLN A 573 -10.53 -2.14 17.50
CA GLN A 573 -11.33 -1.94 16.30
C GLN A 573 -11.95 -3.27 15.83
N SER A 574 -13.23 -3.23 15.45
CA SER A 574 -13.94 -4.40 14.92
C SER A 574 -13.75 -4.55 13.40
N ALA A 575 -13.76 -5.79 12.92
CA ALA A 575 -13.80 -6.14 11.50
C ALA A 575 -12.67 -5.52 10.65
N ILE A 576 -11.44 -5.51 11.16
CA ILE A 576 -10.27 -4.97 10.45
C ILE A 576 -9.17 -6.04 10.25
N GLN A 577 -8.34 -5.84 9.23
CA GLN A 577 -7.06 -6.55 9.15
C GLN A 577 -6.11 -5.99 10.21
N CYS A 578 -5.40 -6.87 10.90
CA CYS A 578 -4.51 -6.48 11.98
C CYS A 578 -3.08 -6.96 11.71
N HIS A 579 -2.11 -6.17 12.18
CA HIS A 579 -0.72 -6.56 12.30
C HIS A 579 -0.05 -6.96 10.99
N MET A 580 0.21 -8.25 10.80
CA MET A 580 1.04 -8.76 9.70
C MET A 580 0.37 -8.69 8.32
N THR A 581 -0.84 -8.13 8.23
CA THR A 581 -1.56 -7.90 6.97
C THR A 581 -2.36 -6.61 7.02
N ASN A 582 -2.49 -5.98 5.85
CA ASN A 582 -3.32 -4.81 5.59
C ASN A 582 -4.00 -4.91 4.20
N THR A 583 -4.20 -6.14 3.71
CA THR A 583 -4.82 -6.36 2.41
C THR A 583 -6.28 -5.92 2.44
N ARG A 584 -6.78 -5.41 1.32
CA ARG A 584 -8.22 -5.18 1.15
C ARG A 584 -8.98 -6.50 1.03
N ILE A 585 -10.25 -6.46 1.41
CA ILE A 585 -11.20 -7.50 1.05
C ILE A 585 -11.38 -7.50 -0.47
N THR A 586 -11.79 -8.64 -1.03
CA THR A 586 -12.31 -8.63 -2.39
C THR A 586 -13.68 -7.98 -2.37
N ASP A 587 -13.90 -6.99 -3.25
CA ASP A 587 -15.22 -6.39 -3.42
C ASP A 587 -16.26 -7.50 -3.72
N PRO A 588 -17.42 -7.51 -3.03
CA PRO A 588 -18.44 -8.53 -3.23
C PRO A 588 -18.89 -8.70 -4.69
N GLU A 589 -19.06 -7.61 -5.44
CA GLU A 589 -19.49 -7.67 -6.84
C GLU A 589 -18.39 -8.23 -7.72
N ILE A 590 -17.13 -7.88 -7.45
CA ILE A 590 -15.97 -8.46 -8.14
C ILE A 590 -15.84 -9.95 -7.84
N LEU A 591 -16.05 -10.36 -6.58
CA LEU A 591 -16.04 -11.76 -6.16
C LEU A 591 -17.10 -12.57 -6.94
N GLU A 592 -18.35 -12.12 -6.95
CA GLU A 592 -19.44 -12.83 -7.64
C GLU A 592 -19.30 -12.78 -9.17
N ARG A 593 -18.71 -11.72 -9.72
CA ARG A 593 -18.48 -11.57 -11.17
C ARG A 593 -17.36 -12.48 -11.69
N ARG A 594 -16.27 -12.61 -10.92
CA ARG A 594 -15.07 -13.36 -11.36
C ARG A 594 -15.07 -14.82 -10.94
N PHE A 595 -15.82 -15.18 -9.89
CA PHE A 595 -15.79 -16.52 -9.31
C PHE A 595 -17.21 -17.11 -9.22
N PRO A 596 -17.37 -18.45 -9.35
CA PRO A 596 -18.67 -19.11 -9.35
C PRO A 596 -19.23 -19.28 -7.92
N VAL A 597 -19.39 -18.15 -7.22
CA VAL A 597 -19.86 -18.10 -5.84
C VAL A 597 -20.86 -16.96 -5.65
N LYS A 598 -21.63 -17.02 -4.57
CA LYS A 598 -22.51 -15.94 -4.10
C LYS A 598 -22.20 -15.62 -2.64
N LEU A 599 -22.00 -14.34 -2.32
CA LEU A 599 -21.79 -13.89 -0.95
C LEU A 599 -23.16 -13.68 -0.29
N LEU A 600 -23.53 -14.60 0.61
CA LEU A 600 -24.82 -14.55 1.31
C LEU A 600 -24.80 -13.60 2.51
N GLU A 601 -23.66 -13.49 3.19
CA GLU A 601 -23.52 -12.64 4.36
C GLU A 601 -22.08 -12.16 4.51
N PHE A 602 -21.92 -10.89 4.84
CA PHE A 602 -20.68 -10.36 5.38
C PHE A 602 -20.99 -9.30 6.45
N SER A 603 -20.88 -9.68 7.72
CA SER A 603 -21.38 -8.88 8.85
C SER A 603 -20.41 -8.89 10.04
N ILE A 604 -20.52 -7.90 10.93
CA ILE A 604 -19.77 -7.89 12.20
C ILE A 604 -20.34 -8.96 13.13
N ARG A 605 -19.46 -9.77 13.71
CA ARG A 605 -19.79 -10.80 14.70
C ARG A 605 -19.91 -10.19 16.10
N THR A 606 -21.01 -9.50 16.37
CA THR A 606 -21.24 -8.78 17.63
C THR A 606 -21.05 -9.66 18.87
N GLY A 607 -20.41 -9.08 19.90
CA GLY A 607 -20.10 -9.75 21.16
C GLY A 607 -19.04 -10.83 21.04
N SER A 608 -18.14 -10.76 20.06
CA SER A 608 -16.97 -11.63 19.94
C SER A 608 -15.69 -11.05 20.53
N GLY A 609 -15.62 -9.73 20.75
CA GLY A 609 -14.53 -9.11 21.50
C GLY A 609 -14.55 -9.48 22.98
N GLY A 610 -13.37 -9.54 23.60
CA GLY A 610 -13.19 -9.77 25.02
C GLY A 610 -13.52 -8.53 25.85
N SER A 611 -14.17 -8.72 26.99
CA SER A 611 -14.52 -7.65 27.93
C SER A 611 -13.28 -7.10 28.66
N GLY A 612 -13.36 -5.89 29.18
CA GLY A 612 -12.29 -5.26 29.96
C GLY A 612 -12.65 -3.80 30.23
N LYS A 613 -11.76 -3.05 30.89
CA LYS A 613 -11.86 -1.58 30.94
C LYS A 613 -11.94 -1.00 29.52
N TYR A 614 -11.15 -1.59 28.61
CA TYR A 614 -11.30 -1.41 27.17
C TYR A 614 -11.61 -2.75 26.52
N VAL A 615 -12.61 -2.75 25.64
CA VAL A 615 -13.18 -3.94 25.01
C VAL A 615 -12.43 -4.27 23.73
N GLY A 616 -12.15 -5.55 23.51
CA GLY A 616 -11.56 -6.02 22.26
C GLY A 616 -12.52 -5.88 21.07
N GLY A 617 -11.96 -5.78 19.86
CA GLY A 617 -12.75 -5.68 18.63
C GLY A 617 -13.54 -6.95 18.32
N ASN A 618 -14.67 -6.81 17.65
CA ASN A 618 -15.45 -7.94 17.16
C ASN A 618 -14.87 -8.48 15.84
N GLY A 619 -14.94 -9.80 15.67
CA GLY A 619 -14.68 -10.46 14.39
C GLY A 619 -15.79 -10.27 13.37
N VAL A 620 -15.80 -11.08 12.32
CA VAL A 620 -16.81 -11.05 11.24
C VAL A 620 -17.44 -12.42 11.00
N ILE A 621 -18.59 -12.42 10.35
CA ILE A 621 -19.24 -13.59 9.76
C ILE A 621 -19.19 -13.41 8.25
N ARG A 622 -18.67 -14.40 7.52
CA ARG A 622 -18.66 -14.44 6.05
C ARG A 622 -19.27 -15.75 5.57
N ARG A 623 -20.34 -15.68 4.77
CA ARG A 623 -21.04 -16.86 4.20
C ARG A 623 -20.96 -16.84 2.68
N VAL A 624 -20.35 -17.87 2.11
CA VAL A 624 -20.16 -17.99 0.66
C VAL A 624 -20.83 -19.26 0.18
N GLN A 625 -21.77 -19.12 -0.76
CA GLN A 625 -22.45 -20.22 -1.44
C GLN A 625 -21.73 -20.55 -2.76
N PHE A 626 -21.58 -21.83 -3.07
CA PHE A 626 -20.90 -22.27 -4.28
C PHE A 626 -21.87 -22.61 -5.40
N LEU A 627 -21.56 -22.17 -6.62
CA LEU A 627 -22.39 -22.38 -7.82
C LEU A 627 -21.84 -23.49 -8.73
N LYS A 628 -20.69 -24.07 -8.38
CA LYS A 628 -20.05 -25.20 -9.07
C LYS A 628 -19.38 -26.13 -8.04
N PRO A 629 -19.20 -27.42 -8.35
CA PRO A 629 -18.37 -28.31 -7.56
C PRO A 629 -16.93 -27.78 -7.51
N ILE A 630 -16.43 -27.51 -6.30
CA ILE A 630 -15.15 -26.82 -6.07
C ILE A 630 -14.43 -27.43 -4.86
N THR A 631 -13.10 -27.37 -4.89
CA THR A 631 -12.28 -27.67 -3.70
C THR A 631 -12.08 -26.37 -2.91
N VAL A 632 -12.38 -26.43 -1.62
CA VAL A 632 -12.29 -25.30 -0.69
C VAL A 632 -11.30 -25.66 0.40
N SER A 633 -10.38 -24.73 0.70
CA SER A 633 -9.42 -24.88 1.78
C SER A 633 -9.50 -23.70 2.75
N ILE A 634 -9.30 -24.01 4.03
CA ILE A 634 -9.17 -23.03 5.11
C ILE A 634 -7.85 -23.28 5.81
N LEU A 635 -7.06 -22.22 5.99
CA LEU A 635 -5.83 -22.24 6.79
C LEU A 635 -5.92 -21.15 7.86
N SER A 636 -6.28 -21.55 9.09
CA SER A 636 -6.60 -20.62 10.18
C SER A 636 -6.17 -21.12 11.58
N GLU A 637 -6.16 -20.19 12.55
CA GLU A 637 -5.72 -20.34 13.95
C GLU A 637 -6.72 -19.70 14.92
N ARG A 638 -6.55 -19.86 16.24
CA ARG A 638 -7.49 -19.37 17.26
C ARG A 638 -8.88 -19.99 17.16
N ARG A 639 -8.93 -21.27 16.78
CA ARG A 639 -10.13 -22.14 16.79
C ARG A 639 -10.11 -23.04 18.01
N VAL A 640 -8.92 -23.37 18.51
CA VAL A 640 -8.72 -24.13 19.76
C VAL A 640 -8.41 -23.18 20.91
N LEU A 641 -7.51 -22.20 20.71
CA LEU A 641 -7.12 -21.21 21.70
C LEU A 641 -7.81 -19.87 21.45
N ALA A 642 -8.17 -19.16 22.52
CA ALA A 642 -8.79 -17.84 22.42
C ALA A 642 -7.71 -16.75 22.28
N PRO A 643 -7.98 -15.62 21.60
CA PRO A 643 -7.18 -14.41 21.72
C PRO A 643 -7.17 -13.91 23.16
N ASN A 644 -5.98 -13.77 23.75
CA ASN A 644 -5.85 -13.44 25.16
C ASN A 644 -6.16 -11.97 25.44
N GLY A 645 -6.95 -11.71 26.47
CA GLY A 645 -6.96 -10.42 27.15
C GLY A 645 -5.69 -10.24 27.98
N ILE A 646 -5.33 -8.99 28.30
CA ILE A 646 -4.16 -8.68 29.13
C ILE A 646 -4.51 -7.71 30.25
N CYS A 647 -3.66 -7.64 31.27
CA CYS A 647 -3.80 -6.71 32.40
C CYS A 647 -5.18 -6.79 33.09
N GLY A 648 -5.78 -7.99 33.15
CA GLY A 648 -7.10 -8.22 33.75
C GLY A 648 -8.28 -8.19 32.77
N GLY A 649 -8.05 -7.91 31.48
CA GLY A 649 -9.07 -8.06 30.44
C GLY A 649 -9.38 -9.52 30.10
N GLU A 650 -10.61 -9.79 29.65
CA GLU A 650 -11.08 -11.11 29.24
C GLU A 650 -10.66 -11.45 27.81
N ASN A 651 -10.67 -12.75 27.51
CA ASN A 651 -10.32 -13.27 26.19
C ASN A 651 -11.41 -13.01 25.14
N GLY A 652 -10.99 -12.79 23.90
CA GLY A 652 -11.88 -12.76 22.75
C GLY A 652 -12.48 -14.14 22.45
N LYS A 653 -13.60 -14.19 21.73
CA LYS A 653 -14.20 -15.46 21.30
C LYS A 653 -13.37 -16.10 20.18
N LYS A 654 -13.15 -17.41 20.30
CA LYS A 654 -12.55 -18.26 19.25
C LYS A 654 -13.31 -18.16 17.92
N GLY A 655 -12.59 -18.37 16.82
CA GLY A 655 -13.16 -18.51 15.49
C GLY A 655 -13.85 -19.85 15.29
N LYS A 656 -14.67 -19.98 14.23
CA LYS A 656 -15.34 -21.22 13.81
C LYS A 656 -15.47 -21.24 12.28
N ASN A 657 -15.28 -22.41 11.69
CA ASN A 657 -15.47 -22.62 10.26
C ASN A 657 -16.50 -23.75 10.07
N LEU A 658 -17.62 -23.47 9.40
CA LEU A 658 -18.75 -24.39 9.26
C LEU A 658 -19.07 -24.60 7.78
N LEU A 659 -19.28 -25.85 7.38
CA LEU A 659 -19.84 -26.23 6.09
C LEU A 659 -21.31 -26.58 6.27
N TYR A 660 -22.18 -25.93 5.51
CA TYR A 660 -23.58 -26.28 5.38
C TYR A 660 -23.76 -27.04 4.07
N GLN A 661 -23.84 -28.37 4.17
CA GLN A 661 -24.16 -29.22 3.04
C GLN A 661 -25.66 -29.24 2.81
N ASN A 662 -26.09 -29.23 1.54
CA ASN A 662 -27.50 -29.17 1.17
C ASN A 662 -28.21 -27.97 1.82
N PHE A 663 -27.57 -26.80 1.78
CA PHE A 663 -28.08 -25.59 2.41
C PHE A 663 -29.51 -25.25 1.95
N GLY A 664 -30.41 -25.00 2.91
CA GLY A 664 -31.82 -24.69 2.67
C GLY A 664 -32.69 -25.90 2.31
N LYS A 665 -32.16 -27.14 2.30
CA LYS A 665 -32.93 -28.37 2.01
C LYS A 665 -33.27 -29.15 3.29
N ASN A 666 -34.26 -30.05 3.20
CA ASN A 666 -34.71 -30.87 4.34
C ASN A 666 -33.61 -31.77 4.94
N ASN A 667 -32.61 -32.15 4.16
CA ASN A 667 -31.47 -33.00 4.57
C ASN A 667 -30.19 -32.19 4.84
N GLN A 668 -30.32 -30.89 5.16
CA GLN A 668 -29.17 -30.03 5.47
C GLN A 668 -28.33 -30.60 6.62
N LYS A 669 -27.01 -30.58 6.46
CA LYS A 669 -26.04 -30.93 7.51
C LYS A 669 -25.11 -29.75 7.80
N ILE A 670 -24.83 -29.50 9.07
CA ILE A 670 -23.85 -28.50 9.50
C ILE A 670 -22.63 -29.24 10.05
N ILE A 671 -21.48 -29.04 9.41
CA ILE A 671 -20.24 -29.73 9.72
C ILE A 671 -19.21 -28.70 10.16
N ASN A 672 -18.61 -28.89 11.33
CA ASN A 672 -17.45 -28.11 11.74
C ASN A 672 -16.21 -28.67 11.06
N ILE A 673 -15.60 -27.88 10.16
CA ILE A 673 -14.44 -28.32 9.38
C ILE A 673 -13.11 -28.04 10.09
N GLY A 674 -13.11 -27.47 11.29
CA GLY A 674 -11.90 -27.20 12.07
C GLY A 674 -11.11 -25.97 11.58
N GLY A 675 -9.91 -25.76 12.12
CA GLY A 675 -9.07 -24.59 11.81
C GLY A 675 -8.26 -24.72 10.52
N LYS A 676 -7.90 -25.93 10.11
CA LYS A 676 -7.10 -26.23 8.91
C LYS A 676 -7.72 -27.41 8.21
N ASN A 677 -8.29 -27.21 7.02
CA ASN A 677 -8.95 -28.29 6.28
C ASN A 677 -9.14 -28.00 4.80
N THR A 678 -9.30 -29.08 4.03
CA THR A 678 -9.70 -29.05 2.62
C THR A 678 -10.92 -29.93 2.43
N VAL A 679 -11.96 -29.40 1.81
CA VAL A 679 -13.22 -30.11 1.53
C VAL A 679 -13.64 -29.88 0.09
N ASN A 680 -14.32 -30.85 -0.50
CA ASN A 680 -15.04 -30.65 -1.75
C ASN A 680 -16.47 -30.24 -1.42
N VAL A 681 -16.97 -29.20 -2.09
CA VAL A 681 -18.33 -28.68 -1.93
C VAL A 681 -19.12 -28.89 -3.21
N ASP A 682 -20.41 -29.17 -3.07
CA ASP A 682 -21.33 -29.32 -4.20
C ASP A 682 -22.08 -28.01 -4.49
N VAL A 683 -22.81 -27.98 -5.61
CA VAL A 683 -23.63 -26.82 -5.98
C VAL A 683 -24.69 -26.54 -4.90
N GLY A 684 -24.68 -25.31 -4.40
CA GLY A 684 -25.59 -24.81 -3.38
C GLY A 684 -25.09 -24.94 -1.94
N ASP A 685 -24.00 -25.67 -1.70
CA ASP A 685 -23.37 -25.73 -0.37
C ASP A 685 -22.82 -24.37 0.05
N VAL A 686 -22.75 -24.14 1.37
CA VAL A 686 -22.31 -22.85 1.94
C VAL A 686 -21.16 -23.06 2.94
N ILE A 687 -20.11 -22.26 2.80
CA ILE A 687 -19.06 -22.14 3.81
C ILE A 687 -19.31 -20.88 4.63
N GLU A 688 -19.40 -21.04 5.95
CA GLU A 688 -19.48 -19.95 6.92
C GLU A 688 -18.21 -19.86 7.74
N ILE A 689 -17.58 -18.69 7.72
CA ILE A 689 -16.39 -18.38 8.49
C ILE A 689 -16.77 -17.34 9.54
N ARG A 690 -16.60 -17.70 10.81
CA ARG A 690 -16.68 -16.79 11.95
C ARG A 690 -15.27 -16.50 12.43
N THR A 691 -14.76 -15.29 12.22
CA THR A 691 -13.40 -14.94 12.64
C THR A 691 -13.34 -14.66 14.15
N PRO A 692 -12.15 -14.78 14.76
CA PRO A 692 -11.95 -14.48 16.17
C PRO A 692 -12.17 -12.98 16.46
N GLY A 693 -12.59 -12.66 17.70
CA GLY A 693 -12.52 -11.29 18.22
C GLY A 693 -11.12 -10.95 18.75
N GLY A 694 -10.93 -9.74 19.26
CA GLY A 694 -9.73 -9.35 20.02
C GLY A 694 -9.92 -9.53 21.52
N GLY A 695 -8.82 -9.65 22.28
CA GLY A 695 -8.83 -9.63 23.75
C GLY A 695 -9.10 -8.23 24.31
N GLY A 696 -9.66 -8.18 25.52
CA GLY A 696 -9.85 -6.94 26.28
C GLY A 696 -8.60 -6.51 27.05
N TYR A 697 -8.60 -5.28 27.53
CA TYR A 697 -7.52 -4.69 28.33
C TYR A 697 -8.07 -4.13 29.64
N GLY A 698 -7.42 -4.44 30.76
CA GLY A 698 -7.79 -3.90 32.08
C GLY A 698 -8.98 -4.64 32.71
N SER A 699 -9.00 -4.72 34.04
CA SER A 699 -10.16 -5.25 34.77
C SER A 699 -11.36 -4.29 34.71
N ILE A 700 -12.57 -4.83 34.63
CA ILE A 700 -13.83 -4.07 34.70
C ILE A 700 -14.05 -3.48 36.11
N HIS A 701 -13.38 -4.04 37.13
CA HIS A 701 -13.59 -3.73 38.55
C HIS A 701 -12.53 -2.83 39.19
N GLU A 702 -11.63 -2.20 38.42
CA GLU A 702 -10.76 -1.16 38.99
C GLU A 702 -11.58 0.11 39.27
N GLU A 703 -12.05 0.23 40.52
CA GLU A 703 -12.49 1.50 41.09
C GLU A 703 -11.36 2.53 40.98
N VAL A 704 -11.73 3.70 40.48
CA VAL A 704 -10.86 4.87 40.34
C VAL A 704 -10.35 5.27 41.72
N SER A 705 -9.07 5.01 42.03
CA SER A 705 -8.41 5.77 43.07
C SER A 705 -8.28 7.21 42.56
N GLU A 706 -9.02 8.13 43.16
CA GLU A 706 -8.98 9.56 42.85
C GLU A 706 -7.54 10.09 42.90
N SER A 707 -6.92 10.26 41.74
CA SER A 707 -5.85 11.24 41.56
C SER A 707 -6.25 12.18 40.43
N LYS A 708 -6.60 13.40 40.87
CA LYS A 708 -6.90 14.65 40.15
C LYS A 708 -6.72 14.61 38.62
N ALA A 709 -7.73 14.14 37.91
CA ALA A 709 -8.04 14.63 36.57
C ALA A 709 -9.48 15.15 36.62
N LYS A 710 -9.68 16.46 36.42
CA LYS A 710 -11.02 17.04 36.33
C LYS A 710 -11.78 16.31 35.22
N PRO A 711 -12.99 15.79 35.48
CA PRO A 711 -13.79 15.17 34.44
C PRO A 711 -14.20 16.24 33.43
N LEU A 712 -13.77 16.09 32.18
CA LEU A 712 -14.48 16.69 31.06
C LEU A 712 -15.84 15.98 30.96
N PRO A 713 -16.96 16.70 30.88
CA PRO A 713 -18.26 16.07 30.87
C PRO A 713 -18.43 15.21 29.60
N LEU A 714 -18.79 13.94 29.79
CA LEU A 714 -19.31 13.06 28.75
C LEU A 714 -20.64 13.62 28.25
N GLU A 715 -20.64 14.25 27.07
CA GLU A 715 -21.88 14.49 26.35
C GLU A 715 -22.41 13.16 25.81
N THR A 716 -23.62 12.83 26.24
CA THR A 716 -24.44 11.79 25.61
C THR A 716 -24.76 12.22 24.18
N PRO A 717 -24.64 11.33 23.17
CA PRO A 717 -24.97 11.70 21.80
C PRO A 717 -26.48 11.93 21.70
N LYS A 718 -26.89 13.20 21.60
CA LYS A 718 -28.22 13.57 21.11
C LYS A 718 -28.27 13.39 19.59
N PRO A 719 -29.42 12.99 19.02
CA PRO A 719 -29.57 12.84 17.58
C PRO A 719 -29.29 14.17 16.89
N ALA A 720 -28.50 14.12 15.82
CA ALA A 720 -28.02 15.29 15.09
C ALA A 720 -29.16 16.13 14.53
N THR A 721 -29.50 17.22 15.21
CA THR A 721 -30.09 18.42 14.60
C THR A 721 -28.95 19.35 14.20
N GLN A 722 -28.67 19.45 12.90
CA GLN A 722 -27.75 20.43 12.35
C GLN A 722 -28.30 21.84 12.56
N ALA A 723 -27.54 22.68 13.26
CA ALA A 723 -27.66 24.14 13.21
C ALA A 723 -26.29 24.70 12.77
N VAL A 724 -26.32 25.41 11.65
CA VAL A 724 -25.20 26.09 10.98
C VAL A 724 -25.02 27.48 11.63
N PRO A 725 -23.79 28.02 11.80
CA PRO A 725 -23.61 29.41 12.24
C PRO A 725 -24.02 30.41 11.14
N GLU A 726 -24.59 31.53 11.59
CA GLU A 726 -25.14 32.63 10.78
C GLU A 726 -24.18 33.15 9.70
N VAL A 727 -24.63 33.10 8.45
CA VAL A 727 -24.16 33.96 7.36
C VAL A 727 -25.24 35.02 7.09
N ILE A 728 -24.74 36.23 6.87
CA ILE A 728 -25.41 37.50 6.58
C ILE A 728 -26.69 37.36 5.72
N LYS A 729 -27.76 38.03 6.16
CA LYS A 729 -29.09 38.13 5.52
C LYS A 729 -29.04 38.64 4.08
N LEU A 730 -29.66 37.90 3.16
CA LEU A 730 -30.33 38.43 1.96
C LEU A 730 -31.73 37.78 1.83
N LEU A 731 -32.74 38.60 1.52
CA LEU A 731 -34.18 38.31 1.56
C LEU A 731 -34.67 37.30 0.50
N PRO A 732 -35.81 36.60 0.72
CA PRO A 732 -36.22 35.43 -0.08
C PRO A 732 -37.24 35.78 -1.17
N ILE A 733 -37.09 35.20 -2.36
CA ILE A 733 -38.20 35.00 -3.32
C ILE A 733 -38.03 33.63 -4.00
N ALA A 734 -38.89 32.66 -3.66
CA ALA A 734 -39.52 31.65 -4.54
C ALA A 734 -39.90 30.35 -3.79
N PRO A 735 -41.00 29.65 -4.19
CA PRO A 735 -41.70 28.68 -3.33
C PRO A 735 -41.25 27.22 -3.50
N LYS A 736 -41.47 26.42 -2.44
CA LYS A 736 -41.16 24.98 -2.32
C LYS A 736 -41.96 24.09 -3.31
N PRO A 737 -41.37 23.00 -3.83
CA PRO A 737 -42.12 21.98 -4.59
C PRO A 737 -42.69 20.88 -3.68
N LYS A 738 -43.90 20.44 -4.01
CA LYS A 738 -44.62 19.29 -3.44
C LYS A 738 -44.14 17.97 -4.06
N GLU A 739 -44.26 16.92 -3.26
CA GLU A 739 -44.02 15.51 -3.59
C GLU A 739 -44.71 15.07 -4.89
N TYR A 740 -44.03 14.25 -5.70
CA TYR A 740 -44.64 13.44 -6.75
C TYR A 740 -44.26 11.97 -6.57
N LYS A 741 -45.29 11.14 -6.35
CA LYS A 741 -45.28 9.68 -6.54
C LYS A 741 -45.68 9.36 -7.99
N GLY A 742 -45.05 8.36 -8.59
CA GLY A 742 -45.58 7.63 -9.75
C GLY A 742 -44.74 7.78 -11.03
N TRP A 743 -44.30 6.64 -11.55
CA TRP A 743 -43.77 6.51 -12.91
C TRP A 743 -44.97 6.44 -13.88
N ILE A 744 -44.99 7.29 -14.92
CA ILE A 744 -45.95 7.19 -16.03
C ILE A 744 -45.17 7.21 -17.35
N LEU A 745 -45.28 6.11 -18.10
CA LEU A 745 -44.90 5.99 -19.51
C LEU A 745 -45.91 6.75 -20.38
N PHE A 746 -45.45 7.61 -21.29
CA PHE A 746 -46.32 8.29 -22.26
C PHE A 746 -46.07 7.82 -23.70
N HIS A 747 -47.18 7.56 -24.41
CA HIS A 747 -47.27 7.18 -25.82
C HIS A 747 -47.55 8.43 -26.70
N PRO A 748 -47.00 8.54 -27.93
CA PRO A 748 -46.92 9.80 -28.67
C PRO A 748 -48.15 10.15 -29.53
N SER A 749 -49.33 10.26 -28.93
CA SER A 749 -50.56 10.63 -29.69
C SER A 749 -51.41 11.77 -29.10
N GLN A 750 -50.88 12.57 -28.17
CA GLN A 750 -51.63 13.70 -27.59
C GLN A 750 -50.86 15.01 -27.69
N TRP A 751 -50.73 15.54 -28.91
CA TRP A 751 -50.34 16.95 -29.13
C TRP A 751 -51.26 17.56 -30.19
N GLN A 752 -52.37 18.15 -29.75
CA GLN A 752 -53.12 19.12 -30.54
C GLN A 752 -53.50 20.31 -29.64
N GLY A 753 -53.10 21.50 -30.07
CA GLY A 753 -53.66 22.76 -29.63
C GLY A 753 -52.95 23.43 -28.46
N THR A 754 -51.94 24.26 -28.75
CA THR A 754 -51.80 25.58 -28.09
C THR A 754 -50.82 26.48 -28.84
N THR A 755 -51.12 27.76 -28.82
CA THR A 755 -50.80 28.81 -29.79
C THR A 755 -49.50 29.58 -29.50
N LYS A 756 -48.60 29.62 -30.49
CA LYS A 756 -47.77 30.73 -31.03
C LYS A 756 -47.23 31.91 -30.18
N LYS A 757 -47.13 31.88 -28.84
CA LYS A 757 -46.53 33.02 -28.09
C LYS A 757 -45.45 32.74 -27.04
N HIS A 758 -44.89 31.53 -27.00
CA HIS A 758 -43.74 31.21 -26.12
C HIS A 758 -42.63 30.45 -26.86
N LEU A 759 -42.07 31.06 -27.91
CA LEU A 759 -41.14 30.40 -28.83
C LEU A 759 -39.87 31.22 -29.14
N SER A 760 -39.21 31.76 -28.11
CA SER A 760 -37.94 32.48 -28.32
C SER A 760 -36.82 32.25 -27.29
N ILE A 761 -36.92 31.30 -26.36
CA ILE A 761 -35.84 31.08 -25.36
C ILE A 761 -35.38 29.61 -25.24
N TRP A 762 -35.95 28.66 -26.00
CA TRP A 762 -35.60 27.23 -25.91
C TRP A 762 -35.07 26.64 -27.22
N PHE A 763 -34.26 27.40 -27.96
CA PHE A 763 -33.54 26.92 -29.14
C PHE A 763 -32.03 27.13 -28.96
N SER A 764 -31.37 26.17 -28.31
CA SER A 764 -29.92 25.93 -28.48
C SER A 764 -29.45 24.55 -28.01
N THR A 765 -30.27 23.76 -27.31
CA THR A 765 -29.85 22.44 -26.78
C THR A 765 -30.45 21.22 -27.49
N ILE A 766 -31.35 21.39 -28.47
CA ILE A 766 -32.01 20.28 -29.20
C ILE A 766 -31.71 20.36 -30.70
N LEU A 767 -30.43 20.40 -31.06
CA LEU A 767 -29.99 20.25 -32.45
C LEU A 767 -28.78 19.31 -32.62
N LEU A 768 -28.26 18.71 -31.54
CA LEU A 768 -27.17 17.73 -31.64
C LEU A 768 -27.65 16.26 -31.63
N SER A 769 -28.83 15.95 -31.09
CA SER A 769 -29.32 14.56 -31.00
C SER A 769 -29.98 14.06 -32.29
N THR A 770 -30.51 14.96 -33.14
CA THR A 770 -31.21 14.58 -34.37
C THR A 770 -30.29 14.50 -35.59
N PHE A 771 -29.08 15.07 -35.54
CA PHE A 771 -28.11 15.00 -36.63
C PHE A 771 -27.26 13.71 -36.62
N VAL A 772 -27.08 13.09 -35.45
CA VAL A 772 -26.28 11.86 -35.31
C VAL A 772 -27.05 10.60 -35.75
N SER A 773 -28.39 10.60 -35.71
CA SER A 773 -29.18 9.46 -36.21
C SER A 773 -29.32 9.41 -37.74
N LEU A 774 -29.12 10.53 -38.46
CA LEU A 774 -29.26 10.52 -39.93
C LEU A 774 -27.99 10.05 -40.67
N ILE A 775 -26.80 10.18 -40.08
CA ILE A 775 -25.54 9.79 -40.72
C ILE A 775 -25.29 8.27 -40.66
N PHE A 776 -25.89 7.54 -39.71
CA PHE A 776 -25.76 6.07 -39.61
C PHE A 776 -26.72 5.27 -40.51
N SER A 777 -27.52 5.92 -41.36
CA SER A 777 -28.45 5.24 -42.28
C SER A 777 -27.93 5.05 -43.71
N LYS A 778 -26.70 5.51 -44.03
CA LYS A 778 -26.10 5.35 -45.36
C LYS A 778 -24.60 5.04 -45.30
N VAL A 779 -24.24 3.81 -44.94
CA VAL A 779 -22.94 3.23 -45.31
C VAL A 779 -23.19 1.78 -45.75
N HIS A 780 -22.94 1.52 -47.04
CA HIS A 780 -22.97 0.18 -47.63
C HIS A 780 -21.84 -0.70 -47.05
N PRO A 781 -22.03 -2.03 -46.97
CA PRO A 781 -21.01 -2.92 -46.44
C PRO A 781 -19.91 -3.13 -47.49
N PHE A 782 -18.66 -2.83 -47.13
CA PHE A 782 -17.50 -3.39 -47.81
C PHE A 782 -16.94 -4.54 -46.96
N LYS A 783 -16.58 -5.62 -47.68
CA LYS A 783 -16.02 -6.89 -47.20
C LYS A 783 -14.72 -6.72 -46.42
#